data_AF-A0A352LZM6-F1
#
_entry.id   AF-A0A352LZM6-F1
#
_cell.length_a   1.000
_cell.length_b   1.000
_cell.length_c   1.000
_cell.angle_alpha   90.00
_cell.angle_beta   90.00
_cell.angle_gamma   90.00
#
_symmetry.space_group_name_H-M   'P 1'
#
loop_
_entity.id
_entity.type
_entity.pdbx_description
1 polymer ?
#
loop_
_entity_poly.entity_id
_entity_poly.type
_entity_poly.pdbx_seq_one_letter_code
_entity_poly.pdbx_strand_id
1 'polypeptide(L)'
;MDSILDLLNSKDAQERRRGIFLLAATPEDTSVLLINNIAEYDESPALRFFARRVLASIANTFRPEICGNGVDELIGRYISLAGDKDKISFIETGLPGDLQSRSQLLNQILLHEKSPAAAARAIVALGETRNEADIRQIVSFNGDNRPEIRRAVFDALAGMNNIKAFPFLTQFIIDDNIALANDSRNFFRSIDGALAVKIVKYMRSSASGKMKAAAALAAGYAPGGEMLEELKALLESDSAVVRKAALDSLNKFLAAGIAEAVEYASKLTDLEPLQETLFDIKNELEFDNYLLQPAPQEQPVHESADASRPQETSGTGEALQPSAGGGRAENEKPEDVHAEGPSETSVPPARKPEPAENSRQETADEPAGESEPEAEIETESVLFPLESGMKFGYIDNKGKLVIPFSFERAYPFANGFAAVLNGIRWGYINRNGGFTIGEQFEEAYNFSCGLARVLVTQKYGFINDKGHMAVKAQYEDAKDFSEGLAAVKQEGKWNFINTEGKMQFKNFDFERVSSFKNGLAMVRRNKKFGFVNTRGELAVKCAYDSAEDFSEELAGVKVASKHGYIDSGDRFAIKPQFDRAREFSEGLAAVEIEKLYGFINKAGKLIITSRFEYASSFSEGLAAIKAGELWGYINTDGTEVIEARFDEAGPFSNGLASVKIGGAFNYIDKKGVTVYGSGAENITGGAAEVIEPAGPHKEINKNASIPAGTVHAVMQKLGYPISNWKSTRSGHQPPPRSAEFYFLKASSGMDKSFNYADIMELIEAVKREHFIEVANGLVRFLENNYSA
;
A
#
# COMPACT_ATOMS: atom_id res chain seq x y z
N MET A 1 -14.21 -29.17 34.26
CA MET A 1 -15.26 -28.41 33.55
C MET A 1 -16.54 -28.31 34.36
N ASP A 2 -17.02 -29.41 34.95
CA ASP A 2 -18.32 -29.49 35.64
C ASP A 2 -18.57 -28.38 36.67
N SER A 3 -17.61 -28.11 37.57
CA SER A 3 -17.72 -27.01 38.55
C SER A 3 -17.78 -25.59 37.94
N ILE A 4 -17.42 -25.43 36.67
CA ILE A 4 -17.62 -24.19 35.91
C ILE A 4 -19.03 -24.18 35.30
N LEU A 5 -19.52 -25.32 34.81
CA LEU A 5 -20.91 -25.47 34.35
C LEU A 5 -21.90 -25.23 35.50
N ASP A 6 -21.60 -25.69 36.72
CA ASP A 6 -22.38 -25.40 37.94
C ASP A 6 -22.48 -23.88 38.19
N LEU A 7 -21.36 -23.15 38.11
CA LEU A 7 -21.33 -21.69 38.24
C LEU A 7 -22.14 -21.00 37.13
N LEU A 8 -22.09 -21.51 35.89
CA LEU A 8 -22.83 -20.98 34.74
C LEU A 8 -24.34 -21.28 34.78
N ASN A 9 -24.72 -22.36 35.46
CA ASN A 9 -26.12 -22.76 35.71
C ASN A 9 -26.70 -22.16 37.00
N SER A 10 -25.89 -21.48 37.82
CA SER A 10 -26.36 -20.79 39.02
C SER A 10 -27.39 -19.71 38.70
N LYS A 11 -28.23 -19.37 39.68
CA LYS A 11 -29.17 -18.23 39.61
C LYS A 11 -28.53 -16.89 40.02
N ASP A 12 -27.34 -16.90 40.61
CA ASP A 12 -26.59 -15.66 40.92
C ASP A 12 -25.74 -15.22 39.73
N ALA A 13 -26.05 -14.04 39.18
CA ALA A 13 -25.31 -13.43 38.08
C ALA A 13 -23.80 -13.24 38.38
N GLN A 14 -23.38 -13.13 39.64
CA GLN A 14 -21.95 -13.03 40.00
C GLN A 14 -21.24 -14.39 39.90
N GLU A 15 -21.90 -15.48 40.29
CA GLU A 15 -21.37 -16.84 40.10
C GLU A 15 -21.26 -17.16 38.61
N ARG A 16 -22.28 -16.80 37.82
CA ARG A 16 -22.25 -16.95 36.35
C ARG A 16 -21.12 -16.14 35.71
N ARG A 17 -20.88 -14.89 36.16
CA ARG A 17 -19.72 -14.07 35.72
C ARG A 17 -18.38 -14.72 36.10
N ARG A 18 -18.30 -15.34 37.28
CA ARG A 18 -17.11 -16.09 37.72
C ARG A 18 -16.88 -17.33 36.85
N GLY A 19 -17.95 -18.04 36.47
CA GLY A 19 -17.88 -19.14 35.50
C GLY A 19 -17.34 -18.69 34.14
N ILE A 20 -17.84 -17.57 33.59
CA ILE A 20 -17.34 -16.98 32.34
C ILE A 20 -15.86 -16.59 32.43
N PHE A 21 -15.44 -15.97 33.55
CA PHE A 21 -14.02 -15.65 33.77
C PHE A 21 -13.14 -16.92 33.85
N LEU A 22 -13.64 -18.01 34.44
CA LEU A 22 -12.90 -19.28 34.53
C LEU A 22 -12.80 -19.98 33.17
N LEU A 23 -13.84 -19.93 32.33
CA LEU A 23 -13.75 -20.39 30.93
C LEU A 23 -12.70 -19.59 30.12
N ALA A 24 -12.57 -18.29 30.40
CA ALA A 24 -11.65 -17.39 29.71
C ALA A 24 -10.20 -17.42 30.23
N ALA A 25 -9.96 -18.00 31.41
CA ALA A 25 -8.62 -18.14 31.98
C ALA A 25 -7.78 -19.20 31.24
N THR A 26 -8.44 -20.18 30.63
CA THR A 26 -7.84 -21.21 29.76
C THR A 26 -8.73 -21.36 28.51
N PRO A 27 -8.55 -20.48 27.49
CA PRO A 27 -9.39 -20.50 26.30
C PRO A 27 -9.05 -21.69 25.40
N GLU A 28 -10.09 -22.43 25.02
CA GLU A 28 -10.12 -23.57 24.10
C GLU A 28 -11.41 -23.44 23.27
N ASP A 29 -11.53 -24.09 22.10
CA ASP A 29 -12.71 -23.95 21.24
C ASP A 29 -14.04 -24.22 21.98
N THR A 30 -14.05 -25.22 22.88
CA THR A 30 -15.22 -25.56 23.69
C THR A 30 -15.55 -24.46 24.72
N SER A 31 -14.56 -23.85 25.35
CA SER A 31 -14.79 -22.79 26.34
C SER A 31 -15.17 -21.47 25.67
N VAL A 32 -14.58 -21.16 24.51
CA VAL A 32 -14.99 -20.02 23.67
C VAL A 32 -16.41 -20.20 23.14
N LEU A 33 -16.77 -21.39 22.64
CA LEU A 33 -18.14 -21.69 22.19
C LEU A 33 -19.16 -21.57 23.32
N LEU A 34 -18.83 -22.00 24.54
CA LEU A 34 -19.67 -21.80 25.72
C LEU A 34 -19.85 -20.31 26.06
N ILE A 35 -18.78 -19.51 26.08
CA ILE A 35 -18.90 -18.06 26.30
C ILE A 35 -19.69 -17.40 25.16
N ASN A 36 -19.54 -17.85 23.90
CA ASN A 36 -20.29 -17.31 22.76
C ASN A 36 -21.79 -17.65 22.83
N ASN A 37 -22.15 -18.88 23.22
CA ASN A 37 -23.54 -19.24 23.48
C ASN A 37 -24.16 -18.37 24.59
N ILE A 38 -23.38 -18.00 25.61
CA ILE A 38 -23.81 -17.05 26.66
C ILE A 38 -23.88 -15.61 26.12
N ALA A 39 -23.00 -15.22 25.20
CA ALA A 39 -22.99 -13.90 24.55
C ALA A 39 -24.16 -13.67 23.57
N GLU A 40 -24.71 -14.76 23.03
CA GLU A 40 -25.81 -14.77 22.07
C GLU A 40 -27.16 -15.04 22.75
N TYR A 41 -27.32 -16.16 23.48
CA TYR A 41 -28.62 -16.72 23.86
C TYR A 41 -28.99 -16.58 25.34
N ASP A 42 -28.07 -16.12 26.21
CA ASP A 42 -28.39 -16.00 27.64
C ASP A 42 -29.51 -14.99 27.90
N GLU A 43 -30.45 -15.30 28.79
CA GLU A 43 -31.58 -14.42 29.09
C GLU A 43 -31.16 -13.03 29.59
N SER A 44 -30.05 -12.94 30.35
CA SER A 44 -29.59 -11.70 30.99
C SER A 44 -28.80 -10.80 30.04
N PRO A 45 -29.30 -9.60 29.66
CA PRO A 45 -28.55 -8.69 28.77
C PRO A 45 -27.23 -8.22 29.39
N ALA A 46 -27.17 -8.13 30.72
CA ALA A 46 -25.98 -7.76 31.48
C ALA A 46 -24.95 -8.90 31.61
N LEU A 47 -25.34 -10.14 31.29
CA LEU A 47 -24.43 -11.27 31.15
C LEU A 47 -24.00 -11.45 29.70
N ARG A 48 -24.91 -11.32 28.72
CA ARG A 48 -24.58 -11.28 27.28
C ARG A 48 -23.49 -10.24 26.98
N PHE A 49 -23.68 -9.00 27.45
CA PHE A 49 -22.70 -7.91 27.29
C PHE A 49 -21.36 -8.21 27.97
N PHE A 50 -21.38 -8.86 29.13
CA PHE A 50 -20.16 -9.24 29.85
C PHE A 50 -19.40 -10.35 29.10
N ALA A 51 -20.09 -11.40 28.65
CA ALA A 51 -19.52 -12.47 27.84
C ALA A 51 -18.88 -11.94 26.54
N ARG A 52 -19.53 -11.00 25.83
CA ARG A 52 -18.94 -10.34 24.64
C ARG A 52 -17.66 -9.57 24.97
N ARG A 53 -17.60 -8.86 26.10
CA ARG A 53 -16.36 -8.19 26.53
C ARG A 53 -15.25 -9.16 26.90
N VAL A 54 -15.59 -10.33 27.45
CA VAL A 54 -14.62 -11.38 27.75
C VAL A 54 -14.11 -12.03 26.46
N LEU A 55 -14.99 -12.33 25.49
CA LEU A 55 -14.61 -12.79 24.14
C LEU A 55 -13.65 -11.82 23.45
N ALA A 56 -13.99 -10.52 23.44
CA ALA A 56 -13.10 -9.48 22.90
C ALA A 56 -11.74 -9.43 23.60
N SER A 57 -11.69 -9.72 24.91
CA SER A 57 -10.44 -9.73 25.67
C SER A 57 -9.56 -10.96 25.40
N ILE A 58 -10.15 -12.11 25.06
CA ILE A 58 -9.40 -13.34 24.73
C ILE A 58 -9.12 -13.48 23.24
N ALA A 59 -9.83 -12.78 22.34
CA ALA A 59 -9.59 -12.80 20.89
C ALA A 59 -8.17 -12.32 20.48
N ASN A 60 -7.49 -11.58 21.38
CA ASN A 60 -6.09 -11.16 21.19
C ASN A 60 -5.06 -12.24 21.55
N THR A 61 -5.43 -13.25 22.36
CA THR A 61 -4.55 -14.33 22.83
C THR A 61 -4.95 -15.72 22.33
N PHE A 62 -6.21 -15.90 21.94
CA PHE A 62 -6.77 -17.11 21.35
C PHE A 62 -7.58 -16.71 20.11
N ARG A 63 -7.19 -17.21 18.93
CA ARG A 63 -7.93 -17.03 17.68
C ARG A 63 -8.66 -18.34 17.34
N PRO A 64 -9.98 -18.43 17.52
CA PRO A 64 -10.73 -19.58 17.03
C PRO A 64 -10.69 -19.59 15.49
N GLU A 65 -10.63 -20.78 14.89
CA GLU A 65 -11.13 -20.93 13.53
C GLU A 65 -12.65 -20.69 13.59
N ILE A 66 -13.15 -19.62 12.97
CA ILE A 66 -14.60 -19.41 12.77
C ILE A 66 -15.05 -20.37 11.68
N CYS A 67 -15.19 -21.64 12.06
CA CYS A 67 -15.50 -22.75 11.17
C CYS A 67 -16.95 -22.68 10.65
N GLY A 68 -17.09 -22.60 9.33
CA GLY A 68 -18.30 -23.01 8.59
C GLY A 68 -19.13 -21.87 7.99
N ASN A 69 -19.35 -20.77 8.70
CA ASN A 69 -20.31 -19.75 8.27
C ASN A 69 -19.74 -18.89 7.14
N GLY A 70 -20.38 -18.97 5.96
CA GLY A 70 -20.00 -18.17 4.80
C GLY A 70 -20.35 -16.69 4.97
N VAL A 71 -19.71 -15.82 4.18
CA VAL A 71 -20.00 -14.36 4.16
C VAL A 71 -21.49 -14.08 3.98
N ASP A 72 -22.16 -14.82 3.10
CA ASP A 72 -23.62 -14.77 2.83
C ASP A 72 -24.49 -15.01 4.09
N GLU A 73 -23.99 -15.76 5.07
CA GLU A 73 -24.69 -16.06 6.33
C GLU A 73 -24.41 -14.97 7.39
N LEU A 74 -23.16 -14.53 7.48
CA LEU A 74 -22.73 -13.46 8.38
C LEU A 74 -23.40 -12.13 8.06
N ILE A 75 -23.62 -11.79 6.78
CA ILE A 75 -24.39 -10.60 6.38
C ILE A 75 -25.88 -10.75 6.74
N GLY A 76 -26.46 -11.94 6.60
CA GLY A 76 -27.84 -12.22 7.01
C GLY A 76 -28.02 -12.05 8.52
N ARG A 77 -27.07 -12.55 9.32
CA ARG A 77 -26.99 -12.32 10.77
C ARG A 77 -26.83 -10.85 11.12
N TYR A 78 -26.00 -10.09 10.39
CA TYR A 78 -25.84 -8.65 10.62
C TYR A 78 -27.14 -7.86 10.35
N ILE A 79 -27.83 -8.17 9.26
CA ILE A 79 -29.09 -7.52 8.86
C ILE A 79 -30.21 -7.75 9.89
N SER A 80 -30.21 -8.85 10.65
CA SER A 80 -31.21 -9.11 11.70
C SER A 80 -30.96 -8.35 13.01
N LEU A 81 -29.83 -7.64 13.17
CA LEU A 81 -29.51 -6.89 14.38
C LEU A 81 -30.32 -5.59 14.47
N ALA A 82 -31.23 -5.54 15.45
CA ALA A 82 -32.23 -4.48 15.58
C ALA A 82 -31.70 -3.12 16.11
N GLY A 83 -30.42 -2.99 16.47
CA GLY A 83 -29.89 -1.76 17.06
C GLY A 83 -28.38 -1.58 16.92
N ASP A 84 -27.97 -0.33 16.79
CA ASP A 84 -26.60 0.10 16.46
C ASP A 84 -25.54 -0.45 17.42
N LYS A 85 -25.86 -0.59 18.71
CA LYS A 85 -24.92 -1.16 19.70
C LYS A 85 -24.59 -2.63 19.43
N ASP A 86 -25.57 -3.43 18.99
CA ASP A 86 -25.34 -4.82 18.61
C ASP A 86 -24.62 -4.92 17.26
N LYS A 87 -24.94 -4.03 16.32
CA LYS A 87 -24.25 -3.93 15.02
C LYS A 87 -22.77 -3.54 15.16
N ILE A 88 -22.46 -2.52 15.95
CA ILE A 88 -21.09 -2.10 16.28
C ILE A 88 -20.36 -3.25 16.99
N SER A 89 -20.99 -3.90 17.97
CA SER A 89 -20.43 -5.10 18.63
C SER A 89 -20.14 -6.25 17.64
N PHE A 90 -20.95 -6.44 16.60
CA PHE A 90 -20.70 -7.43 15.56
C PHE A 90 -19.52 -7.05 14.66
N ILE A 91 -19.41 -5.77 14.28
CA ILE A 91 -18.26 -5.25 13.52
C ILE A 91 -16.96 -5.38 14.34
N GLU A 92 -17.03 -5.27 15.66
CA GLU A 92 -15.84 -5.33 16.53
C GLU A 92 -15.41 -6.77 16.91
N THR A 93 -16.34 -7.72 17.03
CA THR A 93 -16.01 -9.08 17.53
C THR A 93 -16.55 -10.24 16.69
N GLY A 94 -17.32 -9.97 15.63
CA GLY A 94 -18.00 -10.99 14.81
C GLY A 94 -17.49 -11.13 13.38
N LEU A 95 -16.42 -10.41 13.02
CA LEU A 95 -15.82 -10.47 11.68
C LEU A 95 -14.90 -11.70 11.51
N PRO A 96 -14.76 -12.24 10.29
CA PRO A 96 -13.80 -13.29 9.96
C PRO A 96 -12.37 -12.99 10.40
N GLY A 97 -11.62 -14.05 10.74
CA GLY A 97 -10.21 -13.97 11.10
C GLY A 97 -9.29 -13.66 9.92
N ASP A 98 -9.67 -14.06 8.71
CA ASP A 98 -8.94 -13.76 7.48
C ASP A 98 -9.30 -12.37 6.92
N LEU A 99 -8.29 -11.65 6.44
CA LEU A 99 -8.46 -10.27 5.98
C LEU A 99 -9.33 -10.16 4.71
N GLN A 100 -9.34 -11.20 3.87
CA GLN A 100 -10.08 -11.19 2.61
C GLN A 100 -11.59 -11.30 2.84
N SER A 101 -12.05 -12.30 3.59
CA SER A 101 -13.48 -12.46 3.92
C SER A 101 -13.97 -11.36 4.86
N ARG A 102 -13.08 -10.83 5.73
CA ARG A 102 -13.35 -9.64 6.54
C ARG A 102 -13.63 -8.41 5.67
N SER A 103 -12.73 -8.08 4.73
CA SER A 103 -12.93 -7.02 3.74
C SER A 103 -14.23 -7.24 2.97
N GLN A 104 -14.46 -8.46 2.46
CA GLN A 104 -15.64 -8.79 1.66
C GLN A 104 -16.95 -8.63 2.44
N LEU A 105 -17.00 -9.05 3.72
CA LEU A 105 -18.15 -8.87 4.60
C LEU A 105 -18.38 -7.40 4.98
N LEU A 106 -17.32 -6.65 5.30
CA LEU A 106 -17.42 -5.22 5.62
C LEU A 106 -17.93 -4.40 4.44
N ASN A 107 -17.48 -4.72 3.22
CA ASN A 107 -18.01 -4.14 1.99
C ASN A 107 -19.51 -4.44 1.83
N GLN A 108 -19.97 -5.67 2.11
CA GLN A 108 -21.41 -5.99 2.10
C GLN A 108 -22.20 -5.26 3.19
N ILE A 109 -21.65 -5.15 4.41
CA ILE A 109 -22.25 -4.38 5.51
C ILE A 109 -22.49 -2.93 5.08
N LEU A 110 -21.48 -2.30 4.45
CA LEU A 110 -21.55 -0.91 3.99
C LEU A 110 -22.55 -0.67 2.83
N LEU A 111 -22.96 -1.71 2.11
CA LEU A 111 -24.03 -1.62 1.09
C LEU A 111 -25.45 -1.67 1.71
N HIS A 112 -25.59 -2.18 2.93
CA HIS A 112 -26.89 -2.38 3.59
C HIS A 112 -27.12 -1.48 4.80
N GLU A 113 -26.06 -0.91 5.39
CA GLU A 113 -26.17 -0.11 6.60
C GLU A 113 -26.77 1.28 6.38
N LYS A 114 -27.61 1.72 7.32
CA LYS A 114 -28.29 3.02 7.34
C LYS A 114 -27.91 3.86 8.55
N SER A 115 -27.54 3.23 9.66
CA SER A 115 -26.99 3.92 10.84
C SER A 115 -25.66 4.60 10.49
N PRO A 116 -25.50 5.92 10.78
CA PRO A 116 -24.21 6.58 10.65
C PRO A 116 -23.15 5.93 11.55
N ALA A 117 -23.50 5.55 12.78
CA ALA A 117 -22.55 5.05 13.77
C ALA A 117 -22.03 3.64 13.44
N ALA A 118 -22.91 2.75 12.97
CA ALA A 118 -22.50 1.43 12.52
C ALA A 118 -21.70 1.49 11.20
N ALA A 119 -22.10 2.34 10.25
CA ALA A 119 -21.34 2.58 9.02
C ALA A 119 -19.96 3.19 9.32
N ALA A 120 -19.87 4.15 10.24
CA ALA A 120 -18.61 4.73 10.69
C ALA A 120 -17.65 3.65 11.27
N ARG A 121 -18.13 2.79 12.18
CA ARG A 121 -17.27 1.71 12.70
C ARG A 121 -16.85 0.72 11.61
N ALA A 122 -17.76 0.39 10.67
CA ALA A 122 -17.44 -0.48 9.53
C ALA A 122 -16.40 0.14 8.57
N ILE A 123 -16.45 1.45 8.33
CA ILE A 123 -15.42 2.17 7.54
C ILE A 123 -14.05 2.10 8.25
N VAL A 124 -13.99 2.35 9.56
CA VAL A 124 -12.73 2.23 10.31
C VAL A 124 -12.21 0.79 10.32
N ALA A 125 -13.07 -0.20 10.58
CA ALA A 125 -12.71 -1.62 10.52
C ALA A 125 -12.28 -2.08 9.11
N LEU A 126 -12.73 -1.40 8.05
CA LEU A 126 -12.28 -1.62 6.69
C LEU A 126 -10.88 -1.02 6.46
N GLY A 127 -10.59 0.15 7.03
CA GLY A 127 -9.24 0.72 7.11
C GLY A 127 -8.25 -0.17 7.88
N GLU A 128 -8.70 -0.78 8.99
CA GLU A 128 -7.94 -1.74 9.80
C GLU A 128 -7.48 -2.98 9.00
N THR A 129 -8.12 -3.31 7.85
CA THR A 129 -7.66 -4.41 6.97
C THR A 129 -6.37 -4.11 6.22
N ARG A 130 -6.04 -2.81 6.03
CA ARG A 130 -4.94 -2.30 5.19
C ARG A 130 -4.96 -2.74 3.71
N ASN A 131 -6.08 -3.26 3.23
CA ASN A 131 -6.24 -3.71 1.85
C ASN A 131 -6.37 -2.52 0.88
N GLU A 132 -5.44 -2.40 -0.09
CA GLU A 132 -5.42 -1.31 -1.06
C GLU A 132 -6.70 -1.24 -1.92
N ALA A 133 -7.36 -2.38 -2.19
CA ALA A 133 -8.60 -2.40 -2.95
C ALA A 133 -9.75 -1.66 -2.24
N ASP A 134 -9.75 -1.67 -0.90
CA ASP A 134 -10.82 -1.09 -0.09
C ASP A 134 -10.73 0.45 0.02
N ILE A 135 -9.59 1.05 -0.38
CA ILE A 135 -9.47 2.51 -0.53
C ILE A 135 -10.59 3.04 -1.42
N ARG A 136 -10.95 2.33 -2.50
CA ARG A 136 -12.04 2.74 -3.40
C ARG A 136 -13.40 2.79 -2.70
N GLN A 137 -13.72 1.83 -1.82
CA GLN A 137 -14.97 1.84 -1.07
C GLN A 137 -14.96 2.94 0.00
N ILE A 138 -13.87 3.08 0.76
CA ILE A 138 -13.74 4.11 1.80
C ILE A 138 -13.85 5.52 1.17
N VAL A 139 -13.20 5.73 0.02
CA VAL A 139 -13.24 6.98 -0.74
C VAL A 139 -14.63 7.32 -1.28
N SER A 140 -15.54 6.35 -1.48
CA SER A 140 -16.91 6.62 -1.93
C SER A 140 -17.72 7.44 -0.92
N PHE A 141 -17.38 7.36 0.38
CA PHE A 141 -18.03 8.12 1.46
C PHE A 141 -17.52 9.56 1.62
N ASN A 142 -16.55 10.03 0.81
CA ASN A 142 -16.06 11.42 0.87
C ASN A 142 -17.11 12.50 0.54
N GLY A 143 -18.24 12.10 -0.08
CA GLY A 143 -19.39 12.97 -0.32
C GLY A 143 -20.38 13.07 0.84
N ASP A 144 -20.15 12.37 1.96
CA ASP A 144 -21.09 12.33 3.08
C ASP A 144 -20.94 13.55 4.01
N ASN A 145 -22.02 14.28 4.24
CA ASN A 145 -22.01 15.49 5.06
C ASN A 145 -22.14 15.20 6.58
N ARG A 146 -22.24 13.94 7.01
CA ARG A 146 -22.28 13.55 8.42
C ARG A 146 -20.86 13.58 9.04
N PRO A 147 -20.60 14.34 10.12
CA PRO A 147 -19.25 14.48 10.69
C PRO A 147 -18.62 13.16 11.13
N GLU A 148 -19.43 12.23 11.65
CA GLU A 148 -18.99 10.90 12.10
C GLU A 148 -18.52 10.00 10.94
N ILE A 149 -19.15 10.09 9.76
CA ILE A 149 -18.72 9.38 8.55
C ILE A 149 -17.43 9.99 8.02
N ARG A 150 -17.34 11.32 7.91
CA ARG A 150 -16.10 11.98 7.43
C ARG A 150 -14.92 11.70 8.33
N ARG A 151 -15.12 11.69 9.65
CA ARG A 151 -14.09 11.30 10.62
C ARG A 151 -13.65 9.85 10.42
N ALA A 152 -14.60 8.92 10.32
CA ALA A 152 -14.31 7.51 10.07
C ALA A 152 -13.55 7.28 8.75
N VAL A 153 -13.89 7.98 7.67
CA VAL A 153 -13.19 7.92 6.38
C VAL A 153 -11.74 8.39 6.51
N PHE A 154 -11.49 9.51 7.20
CA PHE A 154 -10.14 10.00 7.45
C PHE A 154 -9.33 9.03 8.33
N ASP A 155 -9.89 8.59 9.46
CA ASP A 155 -9.20 7.67 10.39
C ASP A 155 -8.91 6.31 9.72
N ALA A 156 -9.80 5.82 8.86
CA ALA A 156 -9.58 4.61 8.06
C ALA A 156 -8.44 4.80 7.03
N LEU A 157 -8.48 5.87 6.24
CA LEU A 157 -7.46 6.17 5.22
C LEU A 157 -6.08 6.44 5.84
N ALA A 158 -6.03 7.04 7.03
CA ALA A 158 -4.80 7.27 7.78
C ALA A 158 -4.26 5.96 8.41
N GLY A 159 -5.14 5.18 9.06
CA GLY A 159 -4.78 3.90 9.69
C GLY A 159 -4.31 2.82 8.72
N MET A 160 -4.67 2.95 7.44
CA MET A 160 -4.14 2.10 6.35
C MET A 160 -2.63 2.27 6.11
N ASN A 161 -2.06 3.45 6.40
CA ASN A 161 -0.68 3.83 6.05
C ASN A 161 -0.30 3.53 4.58
N ASN A 162 -1.24 3.70 3.64
CA ASN A 162 -1.03 3.45 2.22
C ASN A 162 -0.92 4.78 1.47
N ILE A 163 0.17 4.97 0.71
CA ILE A 163 0.46 6.20 -0.03
C ILE A 163 -0.65 6.62 -1.02
N LYS A 164 -1.41 5.66 -1.58
CA LYS A 164 -2.56 5.95 -2.46
C LYS A 164 -3.75 6.57 -1.72
N ALA A 165 -3.82 6.43 -0.39
CA ALA A 165 -4.82 7.11 0.43
C ALA A 165 -4.48 8.60 0.67
N PHE A 166 -3.20 8.99 0.53
CA PHE A 166 -2.74 10.32 0.95
C PHE A 166 -3.42 11.48 0.19
N PRO A 167 -3.65 11.42 -1.15
CA PRO A 167 -4.40 12.46 -1.87
C PRO A 167 -5.88 12.59 -1.46
N PHE A 168 -6.43 11.56 -0.80
CA PHE A 168 -7.79 11.59 -0.25
C PHE A 168 -7.81 12.08 1.21
N LEU A 169 -6.71 11.90 1.96
CA LEU A 169 -6.52 12.51 3.27
C LEU A 169 -6.35 14.03 3.18
N THR A 170 -5.63 14.53 2.17
CA THR A 170 -5.41 15.97 1.95
C THR A 170 -6.64 16.72 1.46
N GLN A 171 -7.66 16.05 0.90
CA GLN A 171 -8.90 16.72 0.50
C GLN A 171 -9.67 17.32 1.70
N PHE A 172 -9.40 16.82 2.91
CA PHE A 172 -10.01 17.30 4.15
C PHE A 172 -9.39 18.62 4.67
N ILE A 173 -8.33 19.15 4.05
CA ILE A 173 -7.77 20.48 4.36
C ILE A 173 -8.83 21.60 4.27
N ILE A 174 -9.89 21.36 3.49
CA ILE A 174 -11.06 22.22 3.28
C ILE A 174 -12.36 21.58 3.78
N ASP A 175 -12.30 20.80 4.86
CA ASP A 175 -13.49 20.31 5.55
C ASP A 175 -14.05 21.37 6.51
N ASP A 176 -15.38 21.46 6.60
CA ASP A 176 -16.06 22.37 7.53
C ASP A 176 -15.81 22.01 9.01
N ASN A 177 -15.43 20.75 9.29
CA ASN A 177 -14.97 20.33 10.61
C ASN A 177 -13.52 20.77 10.82
N ILE A 178 -13.35 21.89 11.54
CA ILE A 178 -12.06 22.51 11.86
C ILE A 178 -11.03 21.52 12.43
N ALA A 179 -11.45 20.57 13.28
CA ALA A 179 -10.54 19.58 13.85
C ALA A 179 -10.04 18.60 12.77
N LEU A 180 -10.94 18.10 11.93
CA LEU A 180 -10.62 17.21 10.81
C LEU A 180 -9.73 17.89 9.77
N ALA A 181 -10.00 19.17 9.49
CA ALA A 181 -9.16 19.97 8.59
C ALA A 181 -7.78 20.24 9.17
N ASN A 182 -7.65 20.45 10.48
CA ASN A 182 -6.35 20.61 11.13
C ASN A 182 -5.56 19.30 11.17
N ASP A 183 -6.19 18.15 11.45
CA ASP A 183 -5.55 16.84 11.36
C ASP A 183 -5.05 16.55 9.94
N SER A 184 -5.84 16.88 8.93
CA SER A 184 -5.46 16.78 7.50
C SER A 184 -4.28 17.68 7.12
N ARG A 185 -4.24 18.92 7.61
CA ARG A 185 -3.10 19.85 7.42
C ARG A 185 -1.85 19.37 8.15
N ASN A 186 -1.98 18.83 9.35
CA ASN A 186 -0.87 18.29 10.13
C ASN A 186 -0.32 17.01 9.49
N PHE A 187 -1.20 16.14 8.99
CA PHE A 187 -0.84 14.99 8.18
C PHE A 187 -0.02 15.42 6.95
N PHE A 188 -0.52 16.37 6.14
CA PHE A 188 0.22 16.83 4.95
C PHE A 188 1.62 17.39 5.27
N ARG A 189 1.77 18.18 6.35
CA ARG A 189 3.09 18.69 6.81
C ARG A 189 4.05 17.60 7.30
N SER A 190 3.57 16.39 7.60
CA SER A 190 4.40 15.26 8.02
C SER A 190 4.93 14.41 6.86
N ILE A 191 4.49 14.70 5.63
CA ILE A 191 4.91 14.01 4.41
C ILE A 191 6.22 14.63 3.89
N ASP A 192 7.09 13.79 3.30
CA ASP A 192 8.26 14.24 2.53
C ASP A 192 7.90 15.29 1.46
N GLY A 193 8.77 16.26 1.24
CA GLY A 193 8.52 17.38 0.32
C GLY A 193 8.34 16.95 -1.14
N ALA A 194 9.14 16.00 -1.64
CA ALA A 194 9.00 15.53 -3.02
C ALA A 194 7.73 14.68 -3.22
N LEU A 195 7.29 13.95 -2.19
CA LEU A 195 5.99 13.29 -2.18
C LEU A 195 4.82 14.30 -2.06
N ALA A 196 4.96 15.35 -1.26
CA ALA A 196 3.97 16.42 -1.13
C ALA A 196 3.69 17.10 -2.48
N VAL A 197 4.73 17.43 -3.26
CA VAL A 197 4.61 17.97 -4.63
C VAL A 197 3.85 17.00 -5.54
N LYS A 198 4.21 15.70 -5.53
CA LYS A 198 3.52 14.67 -6.33
C LYS A 198 2.03 14.56 -5.97
N ILE A 199 1.68 14.66 -4.68
CA ILE A 199 0.30 14.66 -4.19
C ILE A 199 -0.47 15.89 -4.72
N VAL A 200 0.08 17.09 -4.59
CA VAL A 200 -0.55 18.33 -5.10
C VAL A 200 -0.76 18.26 -6.61
N LYS A 201 0.24 17.77 -7.37
CA LYS A 201 0.17 17.57 -8.82
C LYS A 201 -0.97 16.63 -9.23
N TYR A 202 -1.14 15.51 -8.52
CA TYR A 202 -2.28 14.60 -8.72
C TYR A 202 -3.62 15.28 -8.41
N MET A 203 -3.72 15.98 -7.28
CA MET A 203 -4.95 16.66 -6.86
C MET A 203 -5.34 17.76 -7.86
N ARG A 204 -4.37 18.52 -8.40
CA ARG A 204 -4.55 19.48 -9.50
C ARG A 204 -5.04 18.83 -10.80
N SER A 205 -4.55 17.62 -11.10
CA SER A 205 -4.99 16.84 -12.28
C SER A 205 -6.43 16.29 -12.17
N SER A 206 -7.03 16.31 -10.98
CA SER A 206 -8.39 15.80 -10.74
C SER A 206 -9.45 16.62 -11.49
N ALA A 207 -10.51 15.96 -11.96
CA ALA A 207 -11.72 16.63 -12.45
C ALA A 207 -12.51 17.35 -11.34
N SER A 208 -12.27 17.03 -10.06
CA SER A 208 -13.00 17.61 -8.93
C SER A 208 -12.48 19.00 -8.56
N GLY A 209 -13.33 20.02 -8.68
CA GLY A 209 -13.02 21.38 -8.21
C GLY A 209 -12.70 21.47 -6.71
N LYS A 210 -13.36 20.64 -5.87
CA LYS A 210 -13.01 20.50 -4.44
C LYS A 210 -11.58 19.98 -4.28
N MET A 211 -11.19 18.97 -5.06
CA MET A 211 -9.84 18.41 -5.02
C MET A 211 -8.78 19.41 -5.50
N LYS A 212 -9.05 20.21 -6.54
CA LYS A 212 -8.15 21.29 -7.00
C LYS A 212 -7.99 22.41 -5.95
N ALA A 213 -9.08 22.82 -5.29
CA ALA A 213 -9.01 23.83 -4.22
C ALA A 213 -8.25 23.30 -2.98
N ALA A 214 -8.41 22.01 -2.65
CA ALA A 214 -7.60 21.36 -1.63
C ALA A 214 -6.12 21.28 -2.03
N ALA A 215 -5.79 21.00 -3.30
CA ALA A 215 -4.43 21.02 -3.82
C ALA A 215 -3.76 22.39 -3.62
N ALA A 216 -4.49 23.46 -3.97
CA ALA A 216 -4.04 24.83 -3.84
C ALA A 216 -3.76 25.21 -2.38
N LEU A 217 -4.65 24.85 -1.45
CA LEU A 217 -4.44 25.09 -0.02
C LEU A 217 -3.36 24.18 0.59
N ALA A 218 -3.19 22.95 0.10
CA ALA A 218 -2.12 22.04 0.49
C ALA A 218 -0.75 22.62 0.15
N ALA A 219 -0.54 23.12 -1.07
CA ALA A 219 0.70 23.76 -1.51
C ALA A 219 1.21 24.81 -0.51
N GLY A 220 0.31 25.66 0.00
CA GLY A 220 0.61 26.67 1.00
C GLY A 220 1.04 26.16 2.39
N TYR A 221 0.94 24.86 2.67
CA TYR A 221 1.42 24.24 3.92
C TYR A 221 2.79 23.56 3.77
N ALA A 222 3.31 23.41 2.55
CA ALA A 222 4.67 22.95 2.26
C ALA A 222 5.32 23.83 1.16
N PRO A 223 5.57 25.12 1.44
CA PRO A 223 6.04 26.08 0.44
C PRO A 223 7.48 25.81 0.00
N GLY A 224 7.76 25.90 -1.30
CA GLY A 224 9.07 25.66 -1.92
C GLY A 224 9.00 25.71 -3.45
N GLY A 225 10.16 25.76 -4.13
CA GLY A 225 10.26 26.05 -5.57
C GLY A 225 9.34 25.21 -6.49
N GLU A 226 9.44 23.87 -6.47
CA GLU A 226 8.58 23.01 -7.29
C GLU A 226 7.09 23.17 -6.95
N MET A 227 6.77 23.42 -5.68
CA MET A 227 5.40 23.64 -5.22
C MET A 227 4.83 24.97 -5.73
N LEU A 228 5.67 25.97 -5.98
CA LEU A 228 5.26 27.25 -6.58
C LEU A 228 4.81 27.06 -8.04
N GLU A 229 5.46 26.20 -8.83
CA GLU A 229 5.04 25.93 -10.21
C GLU A 229 3.68 25.23 -10.28
N GLU A 230 3.43 24.26 -9.39
CA GLU A 230 2.12 23.63 -9.26
C GLU A 230 1.04 24.61 -8.76
N LEU A 231 1.43 25.62 -7.95
CA LEU A 231 0.55 26.70 -7.47
C LEU A 231 0.23 27.75 -8.55
N LYS A 232 1.20 28.16 -9.36
CA LYS A 232 1.01 29.05 -10.53
C LYS A 232 -0.06 28.47 -11.47
N ALA A 233 0.06 27.18 -11.78
CA ALA A 233 -0.91 26.45 -12.59
C ALA A 233 -2.30 26.22 -11.94
N LEU A 234 -2.50 26.62 -10.67
CA LEU A 234 -3.79 26.66 -9.99
C LEU A 234 -4.40 28.08 -9.96
N LEU A 235 -3.57 29.13 -9.98
CA LEU A 235 -4.01 30.52 -10.13
C LEU A 235 -4.60 30.81 -11.51
N GLU A 236 -4.14 30.10 -12.54
CA GLU A 236 -4.69 30.15 -13.91
C GLU A 236 -6.02 29.37 -14.08
N SER A 237 -6.54 28.70 -13.03
CA SER A 237 -7.73 27.86 -13.16
C SER A 237 -9.01 28.67 -13.42
N ASP A 238 -9.88 28.19 -14.31
CA ASP A 238 -11.21 28.79 -14.57
C ASP A 238 -12.10 28.93 -13.31
N SER A 239 -11.89 28.07 -12.31
CA SER A 239 -12.68 28.05 -11.09
C SER A 239 -12.23 29.11 -10.09
N ALA A 240 -13.07 30.12 -9.84
CA ALA A 240 -12.80 31.19 -8.87
C ALA A 240 -12.50 30.67 -7.45
N VAL A 241 -13.10 29.54 -7.05
CA VAL A 241 -12.82 28.89 -5.74
C VAL A 241 -11.39 28.36 -5.68
N VAL A 242 -10.89 27.78 -6.79
CA VAL A 242 -9.51 27.29 -6.89
C VAL A 242 -8.53 28.46 -6.93
N ARG A 243 -8.82 29.53 -7.69
CA ARG A 243 -7.99 30.74 -7.72
C ARG A 243 -7.85 31.38 -6.34
N LYS A 244 -8.96 31.51 -5.59
CA LYS A 244 -8.90 32.03 -4.21
C LYS A 244 -8.07 31.14 -3.28
N ALA A 245 -8.31 29.83 -3.29
CA ALA A 245 -7.54 28.87 -2.49
C ALA A 245 -6.03 28.86 -2.82
N ALA A 246 -5.67 29.21 -4.07
CA ALA A 246 -4.30 29.38 -4.51
C ALA A 246 -3.70 30.74 -4.07
N LEU A 247 -4.48 31.82 -4.11
CA LEU A 247 -4.07 33.13 -3.59
C LEU A 247 -3.84 33.10 -2.07
N ASP A 248 -4.78 32.52 -1.31
CA ASP A 248 -4.66 32.26 0.14
C ASP A 248 -3.39 31.45 0.50
N SER A 249 -2.76 30.82 -0.49
CA SER A 249 -1.54 30.05 -0.35
C SER A 249 -0.31 30.75 -0.92
N LEU A 250 -0.43 31.56 -1.97
CA LEU A 250 0.63 32.46 -2.45
C LEU A 250 1.07 33.40 -1.33
N ASN A 251 0.12 33.91 -0.53
CA ASN A 251 0.42 34.72 0.65
C ASN A 251 1.34 34.01 1.65
N LYS A 252 1.24 32.68 1.78
CA LYS A 252 2.10 31.87 2.65
C LYS A 252 3.50 31.66 2.05
N PHE A 253 3.64 31.66 0.72
CA PHE A 253 4.95 31.65 0.05
C PHE A 253 5.65 33.02 0.18
N LEU A 254 4.89 34.12 0.09
CA LEU A 254 5.39 35.48 0.31
C LEU A 254 5.83 35.66 1.77
N ALA A 255 5.01 35.26 2.75
CA ALA A 255 5.36 35.27 4.17
C ALA A 255 6.51 34.29 4.53
N ALA A 256 6.80 33.30 3.67
CA ALA A 256 7.97 32.43 3.78
C ALA A 256 9.23 33.00 3.09
N GLY A 257 9.15 34.20 2.49
CA GLY A 257 10.28 34.88 1.85
C GLY A 257 10.73 34.28 0.51
N ILE A 258 9.88 33.52 -0.19
CA ILE A 258 10.25 32.85 -1.45
C ILE A 258 10.35 33.88 -2.59
N ALA A 259 11.57 34.11 -3.07
CA ALA A 259 11.88 35.17 -4.03
C ALA A 259 11.11 35.04 -5.37
N GLU A 260 10.97 33.83 -5.89
CA GLU A 260 10.24 33.54 -7.12
C GLU A 260 8.73 33.80 -6.97
N ALA A 261 8.20 33.71 -5.74
CA ALA A 261 6.81 34.05 -5.44
C ALA A 261 6.60 35.57 -5.41
N VAL A 262 7.57 36.33 -4.87
CA VAL A 262 7.56 37.81 -4.92
C VAL A 262 7.63 38.29 -6.38
N GLU A 263 8.55 37.73 -7.17
CA GLU A 263 8.69 38.08 -8.59
C GLU A 263 7.40 37.77 -9.39
N TYR A 264 6.79 36.60 -9.15
CA TYR A 264 5.53 36.23 -9.79
C TYR A 264 4.35 37.11 -9.33
N ALA A 265 4.24 37.41 -8.03
CA ALA A 265 3.20 38.28 -7.49
C ALA A 265 3.26 39.71 -8.09
N SER A 266 4.47 40.22 -8.39
CA SER A 266 4.65 41.53 -9.03
C SER A 266 4.02 41.63 -10.43
N LYS A 267 3.78 40.50 -11.11
CA LYS A 267 3.33 40.40 -12.51
C LYS A 267 1.82 40.08 -12.66
N LEU A 268 1.11 39.86 -11.55
CA LEU A 268 -0.33 39.57 -11.54
C LEU A 268 -1.15 40.87 -11.65
N THR A 269 -1.43 41.32 -12.87
CA THR A 269 -2.21 42.55 -13.13
C THR A 269 -3.68 42.30 -13.52
N ASP A 270 -3.97 41.21 -14.22
CA ASP A 270 -5.16 41.11 -15.10
C ASP A 270 -6.34 40.29 -14.53
N LEU A 271 -6.32 39.96 -13.24
CA LEU A 271 -7.38 39.17 -12.59
C LEU A 271 -8.15 40.04 -11.59
N GLU A 272 -9.31 40.58 -11.99
CA GLU A 272 -10.12 41.49 -11.14
C GLU A 272 -10.35 40.98 -9.70
N PRO A 273 -10.70 39.71 -9.43
CA PRO A 273 -10.92 39.22 -8.07
C PRO A 273 -9.66 39.14 -7.19
N LEU A 274 -8.47 39.35 -7.76
CA LEU A 274 -7.21 39.39 -7.00
C LEU A 274 -6.86 40.80 -6.53
N GLN A 275 -7.36 41.87 -7.16
CA GLN A 275 -6.84 43.24 -6.91
C GLN A 275 -7.03 43.70 -5.47
N GLU A 276 -8.17 43.38 -4.85
CA GLU A 276 -8.47 43.74 -3.45
C GLU A 276 -7.48 43.06 -2.47
N THR A 277 -7.18 41.78 -2.66
CA THR A 277 -6.21 41.05 -1.81
C THR A 277 -4.75 41.40 -2.15
N LEU A 278 -4.43 41.69 -3.42
CA LEU A 278 -3.08 42.13 -3.82
C LEU A 278 -2.75 43.52 -3.26
N PHE A 279 -3.75 44.36 -3.03
CA PHE A 279 -3.59 45.67 -2.42
C PHE A 279 -3.13 45.55 -0.96
N ASP A 280 -3.82 44.73 -0.15
CA ASP A 280 -3.44 44.46 1.25
C ASP A 280 -2.00 43.91 1.34
N ILE A 281 -1.66 42.91 0.50
CA ILE A 281 -0.32 42.30 0.45
C ILE A 281 0.76 43.32 0.08
N LYS A 282 0.49 44.23 -0.87
CA LYS A 282 1.45 45.28 -1.25
C LYS A 282 1.69 46.26 -0.11
N ASN A 283 0.62 46.67 0.59
CA ASN A 283 0.75 47.55 1.76
C ASN A 283 1.55 46.88 2.90
N GLU A 284 1.34 45.58 3.14
CA GLU A 284 2.07 44.81 4.17
C GLU A 284 3.56 44.66 3.79
N LEU A 285 3.87 44.34 2.53
CA LEU A 285 5.25 44.25 2.04
C LEU A 285 5.96 45.62 1.99
N GLU A 286 5.26 46.71 1.66
CA GLU A 286 5.83 48.06 1.72
C GLU A 286 6.10 48.50 3.17
N PHE A 287 5.24 48.10 4.12
CA PHE A 287 5.43 48.36 5.55
C PHE A 287 6.64 47.63 6.14
N ASP A 288 6.83 46.34 5.84
CA ASP A 288 8.01 45.59 6.28
C ASP A 288 9.32 46.11 5.64
N ASN A 289 9.28 46.51 4.35
CA ASN A 289 10.42 47.17 3.71
C ASN A 289 10.69 48.58 4.25
N TYR A 290 9.70 49.24 4.87
CA TYR A 290 9.89 50.50 5.59
C TYR A 290 10.54 50.27 6.97
N LEU A 291 10.16 49.20 7.68
CA LEU A 291 10.76 48.80 8.96
C LEU A 291 12.21 48.32 8.84
N LEU A 292 12.62 47.82 7.67
CA LEU A 292 13.98 47.34 7.41
C LEU A 292 14.96 48.44 6.93
N GLN A 293 14.51 49.66 6.70
CA GLN A 293 15.38 50.78 6.34
C GLN A 293 16.05 51.40 7.58
N PRO A 294 17.38 51.59 7.61
CA PRO A 294 18.03 52.33 8.68
C PRO A 294 17.59 53.79 8.64
N ALA A 295 17.17 54.33 9.79
CA ALA A 295 16.61 55.68 9.90
C ALA A 295 17.58 56.76 9.34
N PRO A 296 17.06 57.82 8.68
CA PRO A 296 17.89 58.93 8.21
C PRO A 296 18.70 59.57 9.34
N GLN A 297 19.98 59.86 9.08
CA GLN A 297 20.82 60.57 10.05
C GLN A 297 20.46 62.06 10.10
N GLU A 298 19.73 62.47 11.14
CA GLU A 298 19.45 63.88 11.41
C GLU A 298 20.72 64.64 11.80
N GLN A 299 20.91 65.83 11.23
CA GLN A 299 21.91 66.79 11.70
C GLN A 299 21.27 67.69 12.78
N PRO A 300 21.96 67.98 13.90
CA PRO A 300 21.38 68.70 15.02
C PRO A 300 21.31 70.21 14.75
N VAL A 301 20.12 70.82 14.87
CA VAL A 301 19.94 72.27 15.00
C VAL A 301 18.94 72.57 16.13
N HIS A 302 19.26 73.62 16.89
CA HIS A 302 18.70 74.05 18.17
C HIS A 302 17.17 74.25 18.26
N GLU A 303 16.66 73.98 19.48
CA GLU A 303 15.70 74.78 20.28
C GLU A 303 14.72 75.71 19.51
N SER A 304 13.39 75.58 19.67
CA SER A 304 12.71 75.96 20.93
C SER A 304 11.17 75.91 20.82
N ALA A 305 10.51 76.00 21.98
CA ALA A 305 9.18 76.60 22.23
C ALA A 305 7.88 76.05 21.57
N ASP A 306 7.17 75.25 22.38
CA ASP A 306 5.82 75.58 22.91
C ASP A 306 4.52 75.23 22.11
N ALA A 307 3.41 75.23 22.86
CA ALA A 307 2.00 75.38 22.47
C ALA A 307 1.22 74.22 21.78
N SER A 308 0.42 73.54 22.61
CA SER A 308 -1.05 73.37 22.46
C SER A 308 -1.68 72.25 21.60
N ARG A 309 -2.33 71.33 22.33
CA ARG A 309 -3.59 70.59 22.04
C ARG A 309 -4.78 71.57 21.85
N PRO A 310 -6.06 71.17 21.57
CA PRO A 310 -6.61 69.82 21.29
C PRO A 310 -7.75 69.73 20.21
N GLN A 311 -8.29 68.51 19.97
CA GLN A 311 -9.75 68.19 19.77
C GLN A 311 -10.53 68.81 18.56
N GLU A 312 -11.70 68.34 18.08
CA GLU A 312 -12.52 67.13 18.28
C GLU A 312 -13.44 66.87 17.04
N THR A 313 -14.37 65.91 17.14
CA THR A 313 -15.59 65.62 16.32
C THR A 313 -15.42 65.41 14.80
N SER A 314 -15.96 64.38 14.13
CA SER A 314 -17.23 63.60 14.20
C SER A 314 -18.46 64.30 13.61
N GLY A 315 -18.94 63.83 12.45
CA GLY A 315 -20.18 64.27 11.81
C GLY A 315 -20.67 63.26 10.76
N THR A 316 -21.96 62.93 10.80
CA THR A 316 -22.65 61.93 9.94
C THR A 316 -23.56 62.61 8.90
N GLY A 317 -23.79 62.01 7.73
CA GLY A 317 -24.81 62.54 6.81
C GLY A 317 -25.01 61.82 5.46
N GLU A 318 -26.02 60.95 5.43
CA GLU A 318 -27.03 60.72 4.37
C GLU A 318 -26.70 60.68 2.86
N ALA A 319 -27.16 59.57 2.28
CA ALA A 319 -27.33 59.22 0.87
C ALA A 319 -28.21 60.17 0.02
N LEU A 320 -28.06 60.06 -1.32
CA LEU A 320 -29.14 59.63 -2.25
C LEU A 320 -28.66 59.44 -3.71
N GLN A 321 -29.49 58.77 -4.53
CA GLN A 321 -29.30 58.52 -5.98
C GLN A 321 -30.12 59.57 -6.81
N PRO A 322 -30.41 59.42 -8.14
CA PRO A 322 -29.82 58.61 -9.22
C PRO A 322 -29.55 59.39 -10.54
N SER A 323 -29.08 58.72 -11.60
CA SER A 323 -29.31 59.11 -13.01
C SER A 323 -29.42 57.88 -13.93
N ALA A 324 -29.92 58.02 -15.16
CA ALA A 324 -30.41 56.90 -15.98
C ALA A 324 -30.31 57.09 -17.52
N GLY A 325 -30.56 56.00 -18.26
CA GLY A 325 -30.46 55.87 -19.74
C GLY A 325 -29.25 55.00 -20.14
N GLY A 326 -29.30 54.05 -21.09
CA GLY A 326 -30.28 53.74 -22.15
C GLY A 326 -29.67 54.05 -23.54
N GLY A 327 -29.78 53.24 -24.60
CA GLY A 327 -30.39 51.91 -24.81
C GLY A 327 -30.41 51.57 -26.33
N ARG A 328 -30.89 50.37 -26.71
CA ARG A 328 -30.94 49.80 -28.11
C ARG A 328 -29.58 49.47 -28.77
N ALA A 329 -29.50 48.71 -29.88
CA ALA A 329 -30.25 47.53 -30.38
C ALA A 329 -29.64 47.11 -31.76
N GLU A 330 -30.04 45.93 -32.28
CA GLU A 330 -29.89 45.49 -33.71
C GLU A 330 -28.43 45.28 -34.21
N ASN A 331 -28.13 44.53 -35.28
CA ASN A 331 -28.68 43.30 -35.92
C ASN A 331 -27.55 42.80 -36.89
N GLU A 332 -27.32 41.49 -37.16
CA GLU A 332 -27.69 40.77 -38.40
C GLU A 332 -26.90 39.44 -38.57
N LYS A 333 -27.16 38.70 -39.67
CA LYS A 333 -26.69 37.35 -40.11
C LYS A 333 -26.92 37.26 -41.66
N PRO A 334 -26.58 36.19 -42.43
CA PRO A 334 -25.77 34.97 -42.20
C PRO A 334 -24.83 34.65 -43.41
N GLU A 335 -24.84 33.38 -43.91
CA GLU A 335 -24.37 32.84 -45.21
C GLU A 335 -22.88 32.45 -45.45
N ASP A 336 -22.53 31.43 -46.27
CA ASP A 336 -23.13 30.09 -46.56
C ASP A 336 -22.15 29.17 -47.38
N VAL A 337 -22.47 27.85 -47.50
CA VAL A 337 -21.93 26.79 -48.44
C VAL A 337 -20.39 26.57 -48.54
N HIS A 338 -19.76 25.51 -49.11
CA HIS A 338 -20.06 24.27 -49.88
C HIS A 338 -19.06 23.15 -49.42
N ALA A 339 -18.80 22.04 -50.15
CA ALA A 339 -19.62 20.84 -50.38
C ALA A 339 -18.79 19.72 -51.11
N GLU A 340 -19.32 18.47 -51.14
CA GLU A 340 -18.98 17.33 -52.05
C GLU A 340 -17.58 16.61 -51.99
N GLY A 341 -17.52 15.44 -52.63
CA GLY A 341 -16.39 14.48 -52.82
C GLY A 341 -16.66 13.66 -54.11
N PRO A 342 -16.32 12.35 -54.29
CA PRO A 342 -15.40 11.41 -53.61
C PRO A 342 -14.49 10.64 -54.64
N SER A 343 -14.25 9.31 -54.47
CA SER A 343 -13.71 8.31 -55.47
C SER A 343 -12.17 8.28 -55.71
N GLU A 344 -11.47 7.22 -56.20
CA GLU A 344 -11.75 5.76 -56.34
C GLU A 344 -10.48 4.90 -56.66
N THR A 345 -10.44 3.61 -56.24
CA THR A 345 -9.52 2.51 -56.72
C THR A 345 -7.98 2.68 -56.50
N SER A 346 -7.05 1.72 -56.74
CA SER A 346 -7.04 0.37 -57.35
C SER A 346 -5.91 -0.56 -56.78
N VAL A 347 -5.94 -1.86 -57.12
CA VAL A 347 -5.09 -3.02 -56.67
C VAL A 347 -5.20 -4.11 -57.77
N PRO A 348 -4.28 -5.10 -58.07
CA PRO A 348 -3.08 -5.70 -57.40
C PRO A 348 -1.79 -5.62 -58.32
N PRO A 349 -0.80 -6.57 -58.45
CA PRO A 349 -0.40 -7.82 -57.74
C PRO A 349 1.12 -8.04 -57.43
N ALA A 350 1.45 -9.19 -56.83
CA ALA A 350 2.78 -9.58 -56.30
C ALA A 350 3.57 -10.62 -57.15
N ARG A 351 4.83 -10.91 -56.77
CA ARG A 351 5.61 -12.12 -57.15
C ARG A 351 6.66 -12.54 -56.10
N LYS A 352 6.72 -13.85 -55.78
CA LYS A 352 7.94 -14.58 -55.37
C LYS A 352 8.60 -15.20 -56.63
N PRO A 353 9.86 -15.65 -56.56
CA PRO A 353 10.11 -17.09 -56.34
C PRO A 353 11.26 -17.38 -55.35
N GLU A 354 11.51 -18.66 -55.12
CA GLU A 354 12.58 -19.20 -54.24
C GLU A 354 13.73 -19.81 -55.10
N PRO A 355 14.48 -20.85 -54.67
CA PRO A 355 15.88 -20.69 -54.29
C PRO A 355 16.87 -21.45 -55.20
N ALA A 356 18.16 -21.44 -54.85
CA ALA A 356 19.16 -22.32 -55.45
C ALA A 356 20.20 -22.80 -54.42
N GLU A 357 20.35 -24.11 -54.30
CA GLU A 357 21.47 -24.77 -53.63
C GLU A 357 22.65 -24.91 -54.60
N ASN A 358 23.89 -24.89 -54.10
CA ASN A 358 24.77 -26.06 -54.28
C ASN A 358 25.92 -26.11 -53.27
N SER A 359 26.64 -27.23 -53.31
CA SER A 359 27.61 -27.75 -52.35
C SER A 359 29.05 -27.77 -52.92
N ARG A 360 29.99 -28.28 -52.09
CA ARG A 360 31.38 -28.73 -52.37
C ARG A 360 32.52 -27.72 -52.09
N GLN A 361 33.71 -28.17 -51.67
CA GLN A 361 34.12 -29.40 -50.94
C GLN A 361 35.53 -29.19 -50.34
N GLU A 362 35.86 -30.01 -49.34
CA GLU A 362 37.13 -30.17 -48.60
C GLU A 362 38.45 -29.77 -49.30
N THR A 363 39.28 -29.01 -48.57
CA THR A 363 40.71 -29.31 -48.35
C THR A 363 41.09 -28.89 -46.92
N ALA A 364 42.00 -29.62 -46.27
CA ALA A 364 42.47 -29.32 -44.92
C ALA A 364 43.87 -28.70 -44.94
N ASP A 365 44.17 -27.85 -43.95
CA ASP A 365 45.48 -27.75 -43.27
C ASP A 365 45.30 -26.89 -42.01
N GLU A 366 45.70 -27.41 -40.84
CA GLU A 366 45.93 -26.60 -39.64
C GLU A 366 47.38 -26.07 -39.67
N PRO A 367 47.63 -24.90 -39.08
CA PRO A 367 48.28 -24.97 -37.77
C PRO A 367 47.65 -24.05 -36.72
N ALA A 368 48.00 -24.33 -35.46
CA ALA A 368 47.72 -23.48 -34.31
C ALA A 368 48.25 -22.04 -34.50
N GLY A 369 47.69 -21.02 -33.84
CA GLY A 369 46.62 -21.09 -32.84
C GLY A 369 46.80 -20.01 -31.78
N GLU A 370 46.54 -18.76 -32.19
CA GLU A 370 46.42 -17.63 -31.27
C GLU A 370 44.93 -17.37 -31.03
N SER A 371 44.45 -17.67 -29.84
CA SER A 371 43.07 -17.37 -29.45
C SER A 371 42.92 -15.87 -29.20
N GLU A 372 42.25 -15.17 -30.11
CA GLU A 372 41.57 -13.92 -29.73
C GLU A 372 40.67 -14.21 -28.52
N PRO A 373 40.57 -13.30 -27.52
CA PRO A 373 39.72 -13.54 -26.37
C PRO A 373 38.26 -13.66 -26.83
N GLU A 374 37.64 -14.81 -26.55
CA GLU A 374 36.21 -14.99 -26.76
C GLU A 374 35.47 -13.86 -26.04
N ALA A 375 34.71 -13.06 -26.79
CA ALA A 375 33.92 -12.00 -26.20
C ALA A 375 32.87 -12.62 -25.28
N GLU A 376 33.08 -12.51 -23.96
CA GLU A 376 32.13 -13.00 -22.97
C GLU A 376 30.74 -12.42 -23.30
N ILE A 377 29.80 -13.30 -23.63
CA ILE A 377 28.40 -12.91 -23.82
C ILE A 377 27.86 -12.58 -22.43
N GLU A 378 27.96 -11.31 -22.04
CA GLU A 378 27.41 -10.80 -20.79
C GLU A 378 25.91 -11.13 -20.74
N THR A 379 25.56 -12.15 -19.96
CA THR A 379 24.17 -12.57 -19.78
C THR A 379 23.44 -11.49 -18.98
N GLU A 380 22.56 -10.73 -19.66
CA GLU A 380 21.97 -9.49 -19.14
C GLU A 380 21.51 -9.61 -17.67
N SER A 381 22.27 -8.99 -16.75
CA SER A 381 22.16 -9.23 -15.31
C SER A 381 20.74 -9.02 -14.78
N VAL A 382 20.13 -10.12 -14.31
CA VAL A 382 18.76 -10.11 -13.80
C VAL A 382 18.67 -9.22 -12.57
N LEU A 383 17.68 -8.31 -12.57
CA LEU A 383 17.48 -7.32 -11.52
C LEU A 383 16.29 -7.66 -10.61
N PHE A 384 16.55 -7.73 -9.31
CA PHE A 384 15.60 -8.11 -8.28
C PHE A 384 15.14 -6.87 -7.49
N PRO A 385 13.82 -6.64 -7.33
CA PRO A 385 13.30 -5.52 -6.56
C PRO A 385 13.57 -5.76 -5.07
N LEU A 386 14.01 -4.72 -4.38
CA LEU A 386 14.44 -4.80 -2.98
C LEU A 386 13.93 -3.59 -2.21
N GLU A 387 13.33 -3.81 -1.04
CA GLU A 387 12.86 -2.76 -0.15
C GLU A 387 13.91 -2.41 0.93
N SER A 388 14.14 -1.12 1.14
CA SER A 388 14.83 -0.57 2.30
C SER A 388 14.26 0.81 2.65
N GLY A 389 14.00 1.09 3.93
CA GLY A 389 13.48 2.39 4.37
C GLY A 389 12.12 2.79 3.76
N MET A 390 11.22 1.82 3.51
CA MET A 390 9.95 1.99 2.76
C MET A 390 10.12 2.45 1.30
N LYS A 391 11.32 2.27 0.73
CA LYS A 391 11.64 2.59 -0.66
C LYS A 391 12.18 1.35 -1.36
N PHE A 392 11.86 1.22 -2.65
CA PHE A 392 12.33 0.16 -3.51
C PHE A 392 13.47 0.64 -4.41
N GLY A 393 14.51 -0.19 -4.48
CA GLY A 393 15.58 -0.17 -5.47
C GLY A 393 15.68 -1.54 -6.14
N TYR A 394 16.74 -1.76 -6.90
CA TYR A 394 17.02 -3.05 -7.53
C TYR A 394 18.48 -3.46 -7.40
N ILE A 395 18.69 -4.74 -7.05
CA ILE A 395 20.00 -5.40 -7.00
C ILE A 395 20.18 -6.34 -8.20
N ASP A 396 21.41 -6.62 -8.60
CA ASP A 396 21.73 -7.72 -9.52
C ASP A 396 21.78 -9.09 -8.79
N ASN A 397 22.01 -10.15 -9.56
CA ASN A 397 22.17 -11.52 -9.04
C ASN A 397 23.43 -11.74 -8.17
N LYS A 398 24.31 -10.73 -8.02
CA LYS A 398 25.48 -10.71 -7.14
C LYS A 398 25.25 -9.86 -5.89
N GLY A 399 24.05 -9.28 -5.72
CA GLY A 399 23.68 -8.43 -4.58
C GLY A 399 24.10 -6.97 -4.72
N LYS A 400 24.70 -6.56 -5.85
CA LYS A 400 25.10 -5.17 -6.09
C LYS A 400 23.87 -4.32 -6.37
N LEU A 401 23.70 -3.21 -5.66
CA LEU A 401 22.67 -2.22 -5.94
C LEU A 401 22.93 -1.56 -7.30
N VAL A 402 22.02 -1.76 -8.26
CA VAL A 402 22.07 -1.21 -9.62
C VAL A 402 21.17 0.02 -9.74
N ILE A 403 20.00 0.00 -9.10
CA ILE A 403 19.03 1.10 -9.10
C ILE A 403 18.78 1.52 -7.63
N PRO A 404 19.10 2.76 -7.22
CA PRO A 404 18.94 3.21 -5.84
C PRO A 404 17.50 3.19 -5.30
N PHE A 405 17.36 3.03 -3.99
CA PHE A 405 16.08 3.08 -3.27
C PHE A 405 15.40 4.44 -3.47
N SER A 406 14.32 4.47 -4.27
CA SER A 406 13.74 5.73 -4.75
C SER A 406 12.23 5.65 -4.99
N PHE A 407 11.74 4.50 -5.47
CA PHE A 407 10.33 4.21 -5.71
C PHE A 407 9.62 3.78 -4.43
N GLU A 408 8.30 3.95 -4.31
CA GLU A 408 7.54 3.51 -3.13
C GLU A 408 6.99 2.08 -3.28
N ARG A 409 6.90 1.56 -4.52
CA ARG A 409 6.69 0.14 -4.83
C ARG A 409 7.39 -0.21 -6.14
N ALA A 410 7.85 -1.45 -6.25
CA ALA A 410 8.49 -1.99 -7.45
C ALA A 410 7.98 -3.40 -7.77
N TYR A 411 7.76 -3.70 -9.05
CA TYR A 411 7.63 -5.07 -9.54
C TYR A 411 8.98 -5.58 -10.11
N PRO A 412 9.20 -6.91 -10.18
CA PRO A 412 10.38 -7.47 -10.84
C PRO A 412 10.45 -7.11 -12.32
N PHE A 413 11.65 -7.05 -12.89
CA PHE A 413 11.82 -6.81 -14.32
C PHE A 413 11.20 -7.93 -15.16
N ALA A 414 10.42 -7.55 -16.18
CA ALA A 414 9.81 -8.44 -17.16
C ALA A 414 9.86 -7.79 -18.55
N ASN A 415 10.34 -8.54 -19.56
CA ASN A 415 10.49 -8.07 -20.94
C ASN A 415 11.32 -6.76 -21.07
N GLY A 416 12.33 -6.58 -20.21
CA GLY A 416 13.22 -5.41 -20.20
C GLY A 416 12.73 -4.20 -19.40
N PHE A 417 11.47 -4.21 -18.96
CA PHE A 417 10.85 -3.13 -18.17
C PHE A 417 10.56 -3.58 -16.74
N ALA A 418 10.49 -2.64 -15.81
CA ALA A 418 9.83 -2.86 -14.53
C ALA A 418 8.79 -1.77 -14.26
N ALA A 419 7.61 -2.17 -13.79
CA ALA A 419 6.59 -1.25 -13.31
C ALA A 419 6.95 -0.77 -11.90
N VAL A 420 6.99 0.55 -11.70
CA VAL A 420 7.32 1.19 -10.42
C VAL A 420 6.30 2.26 -10.06
N LEU A 421 5.96 2.35 -8.77
CA LEU A 421 5.20 3.43 -8.18
C LEU A 421 6.17 4.54 -7.76
N ASN A 422 6.01 5.74 -8.31
CA ASN A 422 6.77 6.91 -7.91
C ASN A 422 5.80 8.00 -7.41
N GLY A 423 5.89 8.30 -6.12
CA GLY A 423 4.83 8.89 -5.32
C GLY A 423 3.54 8.08 -5.35
N ILE A 424 2.64 8.42 -6.27
CA ILE A 424 1.24 7.95 -6.32
C ILE A 424 0.77 7.59 -7.74
N ARG A 425 1.67 7.66 -8.73
CA ARG A 425 1.43 7.23 -10.11
C ARG A 425 2.43 6.14 -10.45
N TRP A 426 1.98 5.15 -11.21
CA TRP A 426 2.86 4.13 -11.76
C TRP A 426 3.42 4.57 -13.11
N GLY A 427 4.68 4.25 -13.35
CA GLY A 427 5.38 4.32 -14.63
C GLY A 427 6.23 3.07 -14.86
N TYR A 428 7.01 3.06 -15.94
CA TYR A 428 7.90 1.95 -16.29
C TYR A 428 9.33 2.44 -16.49
N ILE A 429 10.29 1.72 -15.88
CA ILE A 429 11.73 1.99 -15.97
C ILE A 429 12.46 0.92 -16.77
N ASN A 430 13.60 1.29 -17.36
CA ASN A 430 14.58 0.37 -17.91
C ASN A 430 15.57 -0.13 -16.82
N ARG A 431 16.46 -1.06 -17.18
CA ARG A 431 17.48 -1.63 -16.25
C ARG A 431 18.44 -0.59 -15.64
N ASN A 432 18.49 0.64 -16.17
CA ASN A 432 19.32 1.74 -15.65
C ASN A 432 18.53 2.66 -14.68
N GLY A 433 17.29 2.32 -14.33
CA GLY A 433 16.41 3.12 -13.48
C GLY A 433 15.73 4.30 -14.18
N GLY A 434 16.02 4.55 -15.47
CA GLY A 434 15.41 5.64 -16.23
C GLY A 434 14.01 5.30 -16.71
N PHE A 435 13.06 6.22 -16.54
CA PHE A 435 11.70 6.06 -17.06
C PHE A 435 11.68 5.98 -18.58
N THR A 436 11.08 4.90 -19.09
CA THR A 436 10.76 4.71 -20.51
C THR A 436 9.30 5.08 -20.80
N ILE A 437 8.42 4.90 -19.80
CA ILE A 437 7.04 5.37 -19.80
C ILE A 437 6.81 6.11 -18.48
N GLY A 438 6.55 7.42 -18.56
CA GLY A 438 6.40 8.28 -17.38
C GLY A 438 5.19 7.95 -16.49
N GLU A 439 5.17 8.58 -15.31
CA GLU A 439 4.29 8.31 -14.18
C GLU A 439 2.84 8.79 -14.40
N GLN A 440 2.03 7.99 -15.10
CA GLN A 440 0.67 8.38 -15.49
C GLN A 440 -0.44 7.44 -15.01
N PHE A 441 -0.13 6.19 -14.64
CA PHE A 441 -1.15 5.18 -14.34
C PHE A 441 -1.54 5.14 -12.85
N GLU A 442 -2.77 4.72 -12.54
CA GLU A 442 -3.28 4.58 -11.15
C GLU A 442 -2.82 3.24 -10.53
N GLU A 443 -2.74 2.22 -11.37
CA GLU A 443 -2.11 0.91 -11.16
C GLU A 443 -1.42 0.53 -12.47
N ALA A 444 -0.28 -0.15 -12.40
CA ALA A 444 0.40 -0.72 -13.56
C ALA A 444 0.97 -2.08 -13.18
N TYR A 445 1.03 -2.98 -14.15
CA TYR A 445 1.50 -4.36 -13.97
C TYR A 445 2.57 -4.72 -15.01
N ASN A 446 3.23 -5.86 -14.83
CA ASN A 446 4.29 -6.29 -15.73
C ASN A 446 3.78 -6.56 -17.15
N PHE A 447 4.67 -6.33 -18.13
CA PHE A 447 4.42 -6.70 -19.52
C PHE A 447 4.33 -8.22 -19.69
N SER A 448 3.30 -8.70 -20.40
CA SER A 448 3.15 -10.08 -20.84
C SER A 448 2.53 -10.11 -22.25
N CYS A 449 2.97 -11.03 -23.10
CA CYS A 449 2.58 -11.09 -24.52
C CYS A 449 2.74 -9.74 -25.27
N GLY A 450 3.72 -8.91 -24.88
CA GLY A 450 3.97 -7.58 -25.45
C GLY A 450 3.06 -6.44 -24.96
N LEU A 451 2.10 -6.71 -24.06
CA LEU A 451 1.20 -5.70 -23.49
C LEU A 451 1.26 -5.69 -21.96
N ALA A 452 1.04 -4.54 -21.33
CA ALA A 452 0.90 -4.43 -19.88
C ALA A 452 -0.49 -3.91 -19.50
N ARG A 453 -1.07 -4.47 -18.43
CA ARG A 453 -2.34 -3.99 -17.86
C ARG A 453 -2.09 -2.74 -17.03
N VAL A 454 -2.96 -1.75 -17.20
CA VAL A 454 -2.94 -0.48 -16.45
C VAL A 454 -4.34 -0.05 -16.03
N LEU A 455 -4.46 0.64 -14.89
CA LEU A 455 -5.67 1.34 -14.47
C LEU A 455 -5.56 2.82 -14.82
N VAL A 456 -6.57 3.33 -15.54
CA VAL A 456 -6.72 4.75 -15.90
C VAL A 456 -8.16 5.16 -15.67
N THR A 457 -8.41 6.22 -14.91
CA THR A 457 -9.75 6.72 -14.59
C THR A 457 -10.67 5.63 -14.02
N GLN A 458 -10.16 4.85 -13.07
CA GLN A 458 -10.85 3.72 -12.44
C GLN A 458 -11.32 2.60 -13.39
N LYS A 459 -10.75 2.50 -14.60
CA LYS A 459 -11.00 1.40 -15.54
C LYS A 459 -9.70 0.77 -16.03
N TYR A 460 -9.71 -0.55 -16.21
CA TYR A 460 -8.55 -1.26 -16.74
C TYR A 460 -8.52 -1.19 -18.27
N GLY A 461 -7.32 -1.02 -18.80
CA GLY A 461 -6.95 -1.14 -20.21
C GLY A 461 -5.54 -1.72 -20.34
N PHE A 462 -5.01 -1.72 -21.55
CA PHE A 462 -3.71 -2.30 -21.84
C PHE A 462 -2.87 -1.37 -22.72
N ILE A 463 -1.58 -1.24 -22.39
CA ILE A 463 -0.59 -0.46 -23.12
C ILE A 463 0.43 -1.35 -23.82
N ASN A 464 1.09 -0.80 -24.84
CA ASN A 464 2.31 -1.38 -25.43
C ASN A 464 3.59 -0.84 -24.75
N ASP A 465 4.73 -1.35 -25.23
CA ASP A 465 6.12 -0.96 -24.92
C ASP A 465 6.40 0.56 -24.96
N LYS A 466 5.58 1.33 -25.67
CA LYS A 466 5.70 2.79 -25.85
C LYS A 466 4.73 3.58 -24.95
N GLY A 467 4.01 2.89 -24.06
CA GLY A 467 3.01 3.50 -23.18
C GLY A 467 1.71 3.90 -23.88
N HIS A 468 1.55 3.60 -25.17
CA HIS A 468 0.31 3.88 -25.90
C HIS A 468 -0.76 2.83 -25.57
N MET A 469 -1.99 3.26 -25.34
CA MET A 469 -3.13 2.37 -25.08
C MET A 469 -3.45 1.51 -26.32
N ALA A 470 -2.97 0.26 -26.33
CA ALA A 470 -3.32 -0.74 -27.34
C ALA A 470 -4.79 -1.19 -27.21
N VAL A 471 -5.28 -1.26 -25.98
CA VAL A 471 -6.70 -1.49 -25.67
C VAL A 471 -7.15 -0.44 -24.66
N LYS A 472 -8.11 0.41 -25.05
CA LYS A 472 -8.59 1.54 -24.24
C LYS A 472 -9.09 1.08 -22.87
N ALA A 473 -8.82 1.90 -21.84
CA ALA A 473 -9.34 1.70 -20.50
C ALA A 473 -10.89 1.75 -20.48
N GLN A 474 -11.52 0.61 -20.18
CA GLN A 474 -12.98 0.47 -20.13
C GLN A 474 -13.49 -0.66 -19.20
N TYR A 475 -12.63 -1.60 -18.82
CA TYR A 475 -13.02 -2.79 -18.05
C TYR A 475 -13.08 -2.52 -16.54
N GLU A 476 -13.99 -3.20 -15.84
CA GLU A 476 -14.17 -3.13 -14.38
C GLU A 476 -13.04 -3.83 -13.62
N ASP A 477 -12.55 -4.92 -14.20
CA ASP A 477 -11.49 -5.78 -13.69
C ASP A 477 -10.82 -6.42 -14.92
N ALA A 478 -9.55 -6.78 -14.82
CA ALA A 478 -8.80 -7.41 -15.90
C ALA A 478 -7.61 -8.20 -15.35
N LYS A 479 -7.22 -9.25 -16.07
CA LYS A 479 -6.00 -10.01 -15.86
C LYS A 479 -4.98 -9.67 -16.93
N ASP A 480 -3.72 -9.96 -16.61
CA ASP A 480 -2.60 -9.79 -17.54
C ASP A 480 -2.74 -10.81 -18.70
N PHE A 481 -2.22 -10.45 -19.88
CA PHE A 481 -2.26 -11.32 -21.06
C PHE A 481 -1.48 -12.61 -20.81
N SER A 482 -2.01 -13.75 -21.27
CA SER A 482 -1.31 -15.02 -21.37
C SER A 482 -1.75 -15.77 -22.63
N GLU A 483 -0.82 -16.40 -23.33
CA GLU A 483 -1.08 -17.13 -24.59
C GLU A 483 -1.83 -16.28 -25.65
N GLY A 484 -1.61 -14.96 -25.64
CA GLY A 484 -2.25 -14.00 -26.55
C GLY A 484 -3.67 -13.55 -26.15
N LEU A 485 -4.20 -14.04 -25.02
CA LEU A 485 -5.54 -13.70 -24.50
C LEU A 485 -5.49 -13.07 -23.10
N ALA A 486 -6.37 -12.11 -22.83
CA ALA A 486 -6.56 -11.54 -21.49
C ALA A 486 -8.01 -11.72 -21.03
N ALA A 487 -8.19 -12.12 -19.77
CA ALA A 487 -9.50 -12.11 -19.12
C ALA A 487 -9.86 -10.67 -18.72
N VAL A 488 -11.06 -10.23 -19.08
CA VAL A 488 -11.59 -8.88 -18.78
C VAL A 488 -13.01 -8.95 -18.26
N LYS A 489 -13.37 -8.01 -17.39
CA LYS A 489 -14.69 -7.94 -16.77
C LYS A 489 -15.44 -6.68 -17.22
N GLN A 490 -16.68 -6.88 -17.65
CA GLN A 490 -17.57 -5.82 -18.10
C GLN A 490 -19.01 -6.20 -17.76
N GLU A 491 -19.79 -5.24 -17.23
CA GLU A 491 -21.18 -5.45 -16.79
C GLU A 491 -21.28 -6.60 -15.77
N GLY A 492 -20.31 -6.67 -14.85
CA GLY A 492 -20.20 -7.73 -13.85
C GLY A 492 -19.65 -9.08 -14.36
N LYS A 493 -19.51 -9.28 -15.67
CA LYS A 493 -19.24 -10.60 -16.30
C LYS A 493 -17.81 -10.73 -16.86
N TRP A 494 -17.20 -11.90 -16.66
CA TRP A 494 -15.88 -12.23 -17.21
C TRP A 494 -15.93 -12.77 -18.65
N ASN A 495 -15.15 -12.15 -19.52
CA ASN A 495 -14.95 -12.50 -20.94
C ASN A 495 -13.45 -12.53 -21.28
N PHE A 496 -13.09 -12.87 -22.52
CA PHE A 496 -11.71 -12.84 -23.00
C PHE A 496 -11.55 -12.03 -24.29
N ILE A 497 -10.49 -11.24 -24.35
CA ILE A 497 -10.07 -10.45 -25.52
C ILE A 497 -8.72 -10.93 -26.06
N ASN A 498 -8.47 -10.71 -27.35
CA ASN A 498 -7.12 -10.78 -27.92
C ASN A 498 -6.35 -9.46 -27.71
N THR A 499 -5.09 -9.43 -28.15
CA THR A 499 -4.21 -8.24 -28.06
C THR A 499 -4.71 -7.01 -28.84
N GLU A 500 -5.66 -7.17 -29.77
CA GLU A 500 -6.35 -6.06 -30.45
C GLU A 500 -7.57 -5.53 -29.66
N GLY A 501 -7.85 -6.08 -28.47
CA GLY A 501 -9.04 -5.75 -27.68
C GLY A 501 -10.35 -6.39 -28.18
N LYS A 502 -10.30 -7.27 -29.18
CA LYS A 502 -11.49 -7.93 -29.74
C LYS A 502 -11.89 -9.13 -28.90
N MET A 503 -13.15 -9.10 -28.42
CA MET A 503 -13.79 -10.20 -27.72
C MET A 503 -13.76 -11.47 -28.58
N GLN A 504 -13.16 -12.55 -28.08
CA GLN A 504 -13.00 -13.79 -28.86
C GLN A 504 -14.22 -14.70 -28.80
N PHE A 505 -14.94 -14.70 -27.66
CA PHE A 505 -15.98 -15.68 -27.38
C PHE A 505 -17.39 -15.05 -27.35
N LYS A 506 -18.40 -15.84 -27.69
CA LYS A 506 -19.82 -15.42 -27.70
C LYS A 506 -20.57 -16.07 -26.55
N ASN A 507 -21.41 -15.30 -25.85
CA ASN A 507 -22.23 -15.72 -24.70
C ASN A 507 -21.42 -16.33 -23.54
N PHE A 508 -20.49 -15.53 -22.99
CA PHE A 508 -19.60 -15.94 -21.90
C PHE A 508 -20.04 -15.40 -20.53
N ASP A 509 -20.80 -16.22 -19.81
CA ASP A 509 -21.24 -15.97 -18.44
C ASP A 509 -20.45 -16.87 -17.47
N PHE A 510 -19.42 -16.31 -16.84
CA PHE A 510 -18.62 -16.99 -15.80
C PHE A 510 -18.45 -16.12 -14.55
N GLU A 511 -18.55 -16.73 -13.38
CA GLU A 511 -18.45 -16.07 -12.07
C GLU A 511 -16.99 -15.70 -11.73
N ARG A 512 -16.05 -16.52 -12.19
CA ARG A 512 -14.60 -16.40 -11.98
C ARG A 512 -13.88 -17.12 -13.12
N VAL A 513 -12.74 -16.58 -13.55
CA VAL A 513 -11.84 -17.21 -14.53
C VAL A 513 -10.37 -17.10 -14.09
N SER A 514 -9.49 -17.98 -14.55
CA SER A 514 -8.03 -17.79 -14.51
C SER A 514 -7.50 -17.21 -15.83
N SER A 515 -6.17 -17.06 -15.94
CA SER A 515 -5.51 -16.74 -17.20
C SER A 515 -5.22 -18.05 -17.95
N PHE A 516 -5.01 -17.98 -19.28
CA PHE A 516 -4.66 -19.17 -20.05
C PHE A 516 -3.27 -19.71 -19.68
N LYS A 517 -3.19 -21.03 -19.43
CA LYS A 517 -1.97 -21.79 -19.13
C LYS A 517 -2.11 -23.17 -19.77
N ASN A 518 -1.17 -23.54 -20.64
CA ASN A 518 -1.18 -24.76 -21.45
C ASN A 518 -2.44 -24.90 -22.35
N GLY A 519 -2.90 -23.80 -22.94
CA GLY A 519 -4.07 -23.77 -23.84
C GLY A 519 -5.44 -23.83 -23.14
N LEU A 520 -5.46 -23.85 -21.81
CA LEU A 520 -6.66 -23.96 -20.98
C LEU A 520 -6.73 -22.82 -19.95
N ALA A 521 -7.95 -22.40 -19.59
CA ALA A 521 -8.22 -21.49 -18.48
C ALA A 521 -9.31 -22.09 -17.58
N MET A 522 -9.09 -22.07 -16.27
CA MET A 522 -10.09 -22.45 -15.27
C MET A 522 -11.26 -21.46 -15.29
N VAL A 523 -12.48 -21.98 -15.16
CA VAL A 523 -13.72 -21.20 -15.12
C VAL A 523 -14.68 -21.71 -14.04
N ARG A 524 -15.44 -20.80 -13.41
CA ARG A 524 -16.51 -21.16 -12.46
C ARG A 524 -17.89 -20.75 -12.96
N ARG A 525 -18.83 -21.70 -12.99
CA ARG A 525 -20.25 -21.51 -13.34
C ARG A 525 -21.12 -22.38 -12.43
N ASN A 526 -22.24 -21.83 -11.97
CA ASN A 526 -23.16 -22.46 -11.01
C ASN A 526 -22.44 -22.96 -9.75
N LYS A 527 -21.53 -22.14 -9.20
CA LYS A 527 -20.63 -22.45 -8.08
C LYS A 527 -19.66 -23.63 -8.31
N LYS A 528 -19.59 -24.22 -9.51
CA LYS A 528 -18.71 -25.36 -9.86
C LYS A 528 -17.59 -24.97 -10.82
N PHE A 529 -16.43 -25.60 -10.67
CA PHE A 529 -15.23 -25.37 -11.49
C PHE A 529 -15.11 -26.35 -12.65
N GLY A 530 -14.57 -25.86 -13.77
CA GLY A 530 -14.23 -26.58 -15.01
C GLY A 530 -13.22 -25.76 -15.81
N PHE A 531 -12.98 -26.09 -17.09
CA PHE A 531 -11.96 -25.42 -17.91
C PHE A 531 -12.44 -25.16 -19.35
N VAL A 532 -12.09 -23.99 -19.89
CA VAL A 532 -12.27 -23.65 -21.32
C VAL A 532 -10.95 -23.68 -22.07
N ASN A 533 -11.00 -23.99 -23.36
CA ASN A 533 -9.87 -23.85 -24.28
C ASN A 533 -9.82 -22.45 -24.95
N THR A 534 -8.75 -22.19 -25.69
CA THR A 534 -8.54 -20.92 -26.43
C THR A 534 -9.57 -20.65 -27.55
N ARG A 535 -10.50 -21.57 -27.85
CA ARG A 535 -11.66 -21.36 -28.73
C ARG A 535 -12.94 -21.01 -27.97
N GLY A 536 -12.91 -21.03 -26.63
CA GLY A 536 -14.08 -20.80 -25.78
C GLY A 536 -14.97 -22.04 -25.61
N GLU A 537 -14.49 -23.23 -25.95
CA GLU A 537 -15.22 -24.49 -25.71
C GLU A 537 -14.88 -25.01 -24.31
N LEU A 538 -15.86 -25.55 -23.58
CA LEU A 538 -15.61 -26.25 -22.32
C LEU A 538 -14.90 -27.59 -22.60
N ALA A 539 -13.58 -27.61 -22.43
CA ALA A 539 -12.77 -28.82 -22.49
C ALA A 539 -13.07 -29.75 -21.31
N VAL A 540 -13.29 -29.17 -20.12
CA VAL A 540 -13.66 -29.86 -18.88
C VAL A 540 -14.91 -29.20 -18.33
N LYS A 541 -15.92 -29.98 -17.95
CA LYS A 541 -17.22 -29.46 -17.50
C LYS A 541 -17.13 -28.83 -16.11
N CYS A 542 -18.00 -27.84 -15.85
CA CYS A 542 -18.14 -27.24 -14.53
C CYS A 542 -18.81 -28.21 -13.53
N ALA A 543 -18.03 -29.12 -12.96
CA ALA A 543 -18.47 -30.19 -12.05
C ALA A 543 -17.76 -30.20 -10.68
N TYR A 544 -16.56 -29.61 -10.61
CA TYR A 544 -15.65 -29.73 -9.47
C TYR A 544 -15.93 -28.70 -8.35
N ASP A 545 -15.67 -29.10 -7.10
CA ASP A 545 -15.87 -28.24 -5.92
C ASP A 545 -14.80 -27.15 -5.80
N SER A 546 -13.59 -27.44 -6.30
CA SER A 546 -12.45 -26.54 -6.45
C SER A 546 -11.55 -27.07 -7.56
N ALA A 547 -10.72 -26.21 -8.14
CA ALA A 547 -9.68 -26.59 -9.09
C ALA A 547 -8.46 -25.66 -8.96
N GLU A 548 -7.28 -26.20 -9.28
CA GLU A 548 -6.04 -25.47 -9.55
C GLU A 548 -5.85 -25.34 -11.08
N ASP A 549 -4.99 -24.44 -11.54
CA ASP A 549 -4.69 -24.31 -12.98
C ASP A 549 -3.91 -25.52 -13.54
N PHE A 550 -3.98 -25.74 -14.86
CA PHE A 550 -3.28 -26.84 -15.53
C PHE A 550 -1.76 -26.60 -15.55
N SER A 551 -1.01 -27.48 -14.90
CA SER A 551 0.47 -27.46 -14.90
C SER A 551 1.02 -28.85 -15.23
N GLU A 552 1.99 -28.88 -16.13
CA GLU A 552 2.60 -30.09 -16.67
C GLU A 552 1.58 -31.19 -17.10
N GLU A 553 0.55 -30.80 -17.85
CA GLU A 553 -0.55 -31.65 -18.38
C GLU A 553 -1.65 -32.05 -17.37
N LEU A 554 -1.50 -31.75 -16.07
CA LEU A 554 -2.46 -32.13 -15.03
C LEU A 554 -3.04 -30.91 -14.28
N ALA A 555 -4.30 -31.01 -13.87
CA ALA A 555 -4.94 -30.05 -12.96
C ALA A 555 -5.40 -30.73 -11.67
N GLY A 556 -5.09 -30.13 -10.52
CA GLY A 556 -5.61 -30.55 -9.23
C GLY A 556 -7.10 -30.18 -9.12
N VAL A 557 -7.96 -31.12 -8.77
CA VAL A 557 -9.42 -30.90 -8.67
C VAL A 557 -10.03 -31.56 -7.44
N LYS A 558 -11.04 -30.91 -6.86
CA LYS A 558 -11.74 -31.35 -5.65
C LYS A 558 -13.10 -31.96 -5.97
N VAL A 559 -13.37 -33.13 -5.41
CA VAL A 559 -14.68 -33.81 -5.44
C VAL A 559 -14.95 -34.42 -4.07
N ALA A 560 -16.12 -34.13 -3.50
CA ALA A 560 -16.59 -34.74 -2.24
C ALA A 560 -15.54 -34.61 -1.11
N SER A 561 -15.10 -33.38 -0.88
CA SER A 561 -14.09 -32.97 0.10
C SER A 561 -12.64 -33.39 -0.16
N LYS A 562 -12.34 -34.38 -1.02
CA LYS A 562 -10.98 -34.82 -1.35
C LYS A 562 -10.47 -34.27 -2.69
N HIS A 563 -9.16 -34.14 -2.83
CA HIS A 563 -8.48 -33.72 -4.05
C HIS A 563 -7.83 -34.90 -4.79
N GLY A 564 -7.89 -34.83 -6.12
CA GLY A 564 -7.18 -35.70 -7.07
C GLY A 564 -6.70 -34.87 -8.26
N TYR A 565 -6.27 -35.53 -9.33
CA TYR A 565 -5.76 -34.87 -10.54
C TYR A 565 -6.40 -35.42 -11.80
N ILE A 566 -6.80 -34.51 -12.69
CA ILE A 566 -7.34 -34.83 -14.01
C ILE A 566 -6.38 -34.41 -15.13
N ASP A 567 -6.49 -35.11 -16.26
CA ASP A 567 -5.93 -34.66 -17.53
C ASP A 567 -6.89 -33.70 -18.27
N SER A 568 -6.40 -33.11 -19.37
CA SER A 568 -7.17 -32.20 -20.23
C SER A 568 -8.37 -32.84 -20.95
N GLY A 569 -8.58 -34.15 -20.80
CA GLY A 569 -9.71 -34.92 -21.32
C GLY A 569 -10.76 -35.27 -20.26
N ASP A 570 -10.76 -34.61 -19.09
CA ASP A 570 -11.69 -34.82 -17.97
C ASP A 570 -11.58 -36.24 -17.35
N ARG A 571 -10.38 -36.86 -17.42
CA ARG A 571 -10.10 -38.19 -16.83
C ARG A 571 -9.18 -38.07 -15.63
N PHE A 572 -9.52 -38.75 -14.54
CA PHE A 572 -8.63 -38.84 -13.37
C PHE A 572 -7.36 -39.64 -13.66
N ALA A 573 -6.23 -38.95 -13.80
CA ALA A 573 -4.91 -39.54 -13.71
C ALA A 573 -4.62 -40.04 -12.29
N ILE A 574 -5.07 -39.28 -11.27
CA ILE A 574 -4.99 -39.64 -9.86
C ILE A 574 -6.36 -39.40 -9.22
N LYS A 575 -6.95 -40.43 -8.62
CA LYS A 575 -8.31 -40.33 -8.04
C LYS A 575 -8.33 -39.44 -6.78
N PRO A 576 -9.48 -38.82 -6.43
CA PRO A 576 -9.60 -38.02 -5.23
C PRO A 576 -9.28 -38.80 -3.95
N GLN A 577 -8.23 -38.39 -3.22
CA GLN A 577 -7.77 -39.04 -1.99
C GLN A 577 -7.04 -38.08 -1.01
N PHE A 578 -6.44 -37.01 -1.51
CA PHE A 578 -5.66 -36.04 -0.71
C PHE A 578 -6.56 -35.00 -0.03
N ASP A 579 -6.14 -34.46 1.11
CA ASP A 579 -6.87 -33.40 1.83
C ASP A 579 -6.74 -32.06 1.12
N ARG A 580 -5.54 -31.73 0.64
CA ARG A 580 -5.22 -30.62 -0.28
C ARG A 580 -4.19 -31.08 -1.32
N ALA A 581 -4.10 -30.37 -2.44
CA ALA A 581 -3.23 -30.71 -3.57
C ALA A 581 -2.84 -29.43 -4.33
N ARG A 582 -1.55 -29.26 -4.64
CA ARG A 582 -1.04 -28.17 -5.51
C ARG A 582 -0.93 -28.59 -6.96
N GLU A 583 -0.71 -27.63 -7.85
CA GLU A 583 -0.27 -27.91 -9.22
C GLU A 583 1.08 -28.66 -9.26
N PHE A 584 1.35 -29.34 -10.38
CA PHE A 584 2.64 -29.98 -10.64
C PHE A 584 3.70 -28.94 -11.04
N SER A 585 4.92 -29.11 -10.52
CA SER A 585 6.11 -28.36 -10.91
C SER A 585 7.35 -29.25 -10.72
N GLU A 586 8.22 -29.26 -11.73
CA GLU A 586 9.42 -30.09 -11.80
C GLU A 586 9.13 -31.60 -11.63
N GLY A 587 8.00 -32.05 -12.19
CA GLY A 587 7.54 -33.45 -12.15
C GLY A 587 6.88 -33.89 -10.83
N LEU A 588 6.83 -33.02 -9.82
CA LEU A 588 6.29 -33.30 -8.49
C LEU A 588 5.14 -32.34 -8.12
N ALA A 589 4.25 -32.78 -7.24
CA ALA A 589 3.22 -31.92 -6.65
C ALA A 589 3.13 -32.13 -5.14
N ALA A 590 3.01 -31.02 -4.40
CA ALA A 590 2.80 -31.05 -2.96
C ALA A 590 1.34 -31.42 -2.63
N VAL A 591 1.15 -32.44 -1.79
CA VAL A 591 -0.16 -32.94 -1.36
C VAL A 591 -0.23 -33.09 0.15
N GLU A 592 -1.37 -32.75 0.72
CA GLU A 592 -1.66 -32.87 2.15
C GLU A 592 -2.36 -34.21 2.41
N ILE A 593 -1.81 -35.00 3.32
CA ILE A 593 -2.32 -36.30 3.76
C ILE A 593 -2.30 -36.28 5.28
N GLU A 594 -3.45 -36.49 5.92
CA GLU A 594 -3.56 -36.52 7.38
C GLU A 594 -3.02 -35.23 8.04
N LYS A 595 -3.30 -34.09 7.40
CA LYS A 595 -2.83 -32.72 7.73
C LYS A 595 -1.33 -32.43 7.49
N LEU A 596 -0.55 -33.36 6.94
CA LEU A 596 0.87 -33.16 6.65
C LEU A 596 1.19 -33.19 5.16
N TYR A 597 2.04 -32.28 4.72
CA TYR A 597 2.51 -32.17 3.34
C TYR A 597 3.62 -33.17 3.05
N GLY A 598 3.45 -33.87 1.93
CA GLY A 598 4.45 -34.67 1.22
C GLY A 598 4.37 -34.35 -0.28
N PHE A 599 5.15 -35.07 -1.09
CA PHE A 599 5.18 -34.84 -2.54
C PHE A 599 4.98 -36.13 -3.33
N ILE A 600 4.13 -36.05 -4.33
CA ILE A 600 3.83 -37.14 -5.28
C ILE A 600 4.39 -36.84 -6.67
N ASN A 601 4.63 -37.88 -7.47
CA ASN A 601 4.82 -37.75 -8.91
C ASN A 601 3.48 -37.83 -9.67
N LYS A 602 3.51 -37.60 -11.00
CA LYS A 602 2.33 -37.66 -11.88
C LYS A 602 1.57 -39.00 -11.90
N ALA A 603 2.19 -40.09 -11.45
CA ALA A 603 1.55 -41.39 -11.29
C ALA A 603 0.86 -41.57 -9.91
N GLY A 604 0.81 -40.52 -9.09
CA GLY A 604 0.23 -40.54 -7.74
C GLY A 604 1.09 -41.26 -6.70
N LYS A 605 2.31 -41.68 -7.04
CA LYS A 605 3.24 -42.30 -6.08
C LYS A 605 3.86 -41.22 -5.20
N LEU A 606 3.75 -41.38 -3.88
CA LEU A 606 4.48 -40.57 -2.90
C LEU A 606 5.99 -40.80 -3.07
N ILE A 607 6.71 -39.71 -3.32
CA ILE A 607 8.18 -39.67 -3.47
C ILE A 607 8.81 -39.16 -2.17
N ILE A 608 8.26 -38.08 -1.63
CA ILE A 608 8.70 -37.48 -0.36
C ILE A 608 7.57 -37.70 0.65
N THR A 609 7.83 -38.48 1.69
CA THR A 609 6.85 -38.84 2.74
C THR A 609 6.26 -37.60 3.41
N SER A 610 4.95 -37.60 3.63
CA SER A 610 4.23 -36.53 4.34
C SER A 610 4.78 -36.32 5.75
N ARG A 611 5.40 -35.16 5.98
CA ARG A 611 6.02 -34.79 7.27
C ARG A 611 6.07 -33.30 7.57
N PHE A 612 5.78 -32.43 6.61
CA PHE A 612 5.87 -30.98 6.78
C PHE A 612 4.51 -30.38 7.13
N GLU A 613 4.48 -29.33 7.96
CA GLU A 613 3.24 -28.58 8.24
C GLU A 613 2.72 -27.85 7.00
N TYR A 614 3.65 -27.40 6.17
CA TYR A 614 3.37 -26.72 4.92
C TYR A 614 4.50 -26.97 3.91
N ALA A 615 4.15 -27.11 2.64
CA ALA A 615 5.10 -27.16 1.54
C ALA A 615 4.60 -26.31 0.36
N SER A 616 5.53 -25.66 -0.33
CA SER A 616 5.32 -24.98 -1.61
C SER A 616 5.56 -25.91 -2.80
N SER A 617 5.29 -25.44 -4.03
CA SER A 617 5.69 -26.14 -5.26
C SER A 617 7.20 -25.99 -5.49
N PHE A 618 7.82 -26.94 -6.19
CA PHE A 618 9.23 -26.85 -6.59
C PHE A 618 9.46 -25.71 -7.59
N SER A 619 10.59 -25.00 -7.43
CA SER A 619 11.07 -23.98 -8.35
C SER A 619 12.60 -24.00 -8.40
N GLU A 620 13.13 -24.22 -9.59
CA GLU A 620 14.55 -24.35 -9.91
C GLU A 620 15.34 -25.40 -9.08
N GLY A 621 14.69 -26.52 -8.76
CA GLY A 621 15.22 -27.65 -8.01
C GLY A 621 14.93 -27.64 -6.51
N LEU A 622 14.30 -26.58 -5.97
CA LEU A 622 14.05 -26.41 -4.53
C LEU A 622 12.59 -26.05 -4.22
N ALA A 623 12.06 -26.57 -3.10
CA ALA A 623 10.77 -26.18 -2.55
C ALA A 623 10.92 -25.67 -1.11
N ALA A 624 10.32 -24.52 -0.81
CA ALA A 624 10.23 -24.01 0.56
C ALA A 624 9.24 -24.86 1.38
N ILE A 625 9.64 -25.27 2.58
CA ILE A 625 8.85 -26.02 3.55
C ILE A 625 8.84 -25.32 4.91
N LYS A 626 7.80 -25.57 5.72
CA LYS A 626 7.70 -25.10 7.11
C LYS A 626 7.93 -26.26 8.09
N ALA A 627 8.77 -26.03 9.09
CA ALA A 627 9.07 -26.96 10.17
C ALA A 627 9.06 -26.21 11.52
N GLY A 628 8.07 -26.47 12.37
CA GLY A 628 7.76 -25.56 13.47
C GLY A 628 7.37 -24.19 12.91
N GLU A 629 7.79 -23.09 13.54
CA GLU A 629 7.48 -21.74 13.04
C GLU A 629 8.41 -21.21 11.94
N LEU A 630 9.43 -21.97 11.53
CA LEU A 630 10.45 -21.50 10.60
C LEU A 630 10.39 -22.21 9.25
N TRP A 631 10.86 -21.51 8.22
CA TRP A 631 10.94 -22.00 6.85
C TRP A 631 12.37 -22.40 6.49
N GLY A 632 12.47 -23.50 5.73
CA GLY A 632 13.69 -24.01 5.09
C GLY A 632 13.38 -24.49 3.68
N TYR A 633 14.35 -25.14 3.02
CA TYR A 633 14.21 -25.63 1.65
C TYR A 633 14.70 -27.07 1.49
N ILE A 634 13.93 -27.85 0.74
CA ILE A 634 14.28 -29.21 0.31
C ILE A 634 14.51 -29.27 -1.20
N ASN A 635 15.27 -30.28 -1.65
CA ASN A 635 15.36 -30.66 -3.05
C ASN A 635 14.26 -31.66 -3.46
N THR A 636 14.28 -32.10 -4.72
CA THR A 636 13.30 -33.04 -5.31
C THR A 636 13.42 -34.49 -4.83
N ASP A 637 14.47 -34.88 -4.11
CA ASP A 637 14.52 -36.17 -3.38
C ASP A 637 13.99 -36.08 -1.94
N GLY A 638 13.83 -34.85 -1.42
CA GLY A 638 13.30 -34.58 -0.08
C GLY A 638 14.37 -34.38 1.00
N THR A 639 15.65 -34.29 0.62
CA THR A 639 16.75 -33.85 1.47
C THR A 639 16.66 -32.34 1.72
N GLU A 640 16.87 -31.92 2.96
CA GLU A 640 16.94 -30.51 3.35
C GLU A 640 18.28 -29.90 2.89
N VAL A 641 18.21 -28.93 1.99
CA VAL A 641 19.37 -28.20 1.43
C VAL A 641 19.64 -26.93 2.23
N ILE A 642 18.59 -26.33 2.79
CA ILE A 642 18.67 -25.15 3.64
C ILE A 642 17.80 -25.40 4.88
N GLU A 643 18.46 -25.54 6.04
CA GLU A 643 17.83 -25.74 7.35
C GLU A 643 16.80 -24.64 7.66
N ALA A 644 15.74 -24.99 8.39
CA ALA A 644 14.63 -24.08 8.69
C ALA A 644 15.06 -22.93 9.63
N ARG A 645 15.20 -21.72 9.07
CA ARG A 645 15.71 -20.53 9.79
C ARG A 645 15.10 -19.19 9.38
N PHE A 646 14.12 -19.18 8.49
CA PHE A 646 13.49 -17.95 7.98
C PHE A 646 12.07 -17.77 8.55
N ASP A 647 11.65 -16.53 8.82
CA ASP A 647 10.29 -16.22 9.28
C ASP A 647 9.25 -16.49 8.16
N GLU A 648 9.64 -16.20 6.92
CA GLU A 648 8.88 -16.40 5.68
C GLU A 648 9.87 -16.76 4.55
N ALA A 649 9.44 -17.55 3.56
CA ALA A 649 10.27 -17.99 2.44
C ALA A 649 9.49 -18.06 1.12
N GLY A 650 10.04 -17.43 0.07
CA GLY A 650 9.52 -17.48 -1.30
C GLY A 650 10.17 -18.59 -2.16
N PRO A 651 9.63 -18.87 -3.35
CA PRO A 651 10.27 -19.78 -4.31
C PRO A 651 11.57 -19.17 -4.87
N PHE A 652 12.47 -20.03 -5.36
CA PHE A 652 13.64 -19.60 -6.13
C PHE A 652 13.25 -19.13 -7.53
N SER A 653 13.88 -18.06 -8.00
CA SER A 653 13.76 -17.52 -9.35
C SER A 653 15.05 -16.81 -9.75
N ASN A 654 15.57 -17.12 -10.94
CA ASN A 654 16.84 -16.63 -11.47
C ASN A 654 18.02 -16.82 -10.49
N GLY A 655 18.04 -17.95 -9.77
CA GLY A 655 19.08 -18.31 -8.82
C GLY A 655 18.91 -17.80 -7.39
N LEU A 656 18.02 -16.83 -7.13
CA LEU A 656 17.79 -16.26 -5.79
C LEU A 656 16.38 -16.57 -5.26
N ALA A 657 16.21 -16.60 -3.94
CA ALA A 657 14.91 -16.59 -3.28
C ALA A 657 14.83 -15.42 -2.28
N SER A 658 13.65 -14.81 -2.17
CA SER A 658 13.38 -13.83 -1.11
C SER A 658 12.97 -14.56 0.18
N VAL A 659 13.58 -14.19 1.29
CA VAL A 659 13.33 -14.75 2.63
C VAL A 659 13.27 -13.64 3.67
N LYS A 660 12.60 -13.91 4.78
CA LYS A 660 12.44 -12.97 5.90
C LYS A 660 13.24 -13.44 7.12
N ILE A 661 13.99 -12.53 7.72
CA ILE A 661 14.86 -12.80 8.88
C ILE A 661 14.71 -11.63 9.85
N GLY A 662 14.29 -11.92 11.09
CA GLY A 662 14.07 -10.88 12.10
C GLY A 662 13.00 -9.86 11.69
N GLY A 663 12.04 -10.28 10.85
CA GLY A 663 11.01 -9.41 10.28
C GLY A 663 11.42 -8.64 9.02
N ALA A 664 12.69 -8.66 8.60
CA ALA A 664 13.19 -7.93 7.43
C ALA A 664 13.40 -8.83 6.20
N PHE A 665 13.26 -8.29 4.99
CA PHE A 665 13.46 -9.03 3.75
C PHE A 665 14.94 -9.10 3.32
N ASN A 666 15.33 -10.28 2.83
CA ASN A 666 16.67 -10.64 2.39
C ASN A 666 16.56 -11.45 1.09
N TYR A 667 17.66 -11.57 0.35
CA TYR A 667 17.80 -12.51 -0.76
C TYR A 667 18.91 -13.52 -0.48
N ILE A 668 18.62 -14.80 -0.72
CA ILE A 668 19.55 -15.92 -0.55
C ILE A 668 19.83 -16.64 -1.87
N ASP A 669 21.02 -17.24 -1.97
CA ASP A 669 21.35 -18.22 -3.02
C ASP A 669 20.78 -19.62 -2.70
N LYS A 670 20.95 -20.57 -3.61
CA LYS A 670 20.50 -21.97 -3.45
C LYS A 670 21.23 -22.78 -2.37
N LYS A 671 22.25 -22.21 -1.73
CA LYS A 671 22.94 -22.76 -0.55
C LYS A 671 22.44 -22.10 0.75
N GLY A 672 21.49 -21.16 0.64
CA GLY A 672 20.96 -20.38 1.75
C GLY A 672 21.90 -19.28 2.24
N VAL A 673 22.93 -18.92 1.45
CA VAL A 673 23.84 -17.81 1.75
C VAL A 673 23.15 -16.50 1.38
N THR A 674 23.10 -15.56 2.31
CA THR A 674 22.55 -14.22 2.08
C THR A 674 23.39 -13.47 1.05
N VAL A 675 22.81 -13.26 -0.15
CA VAL A 675 23.40 -12.45 -1.24
C VAL A 675 23.09 -10.97 -1.02
N TYR A 676 21.94 -10.65 -0.42
CA TYR A 676 21.66 -9.32 0.12
C TYR A 676 20.81 -9.43 1.39
N GLY A 677 21.10 -8.61 2.41
CA GLY A 677 20.24 -8.47 3.59
C GLY A 677 20.25 -7.06 4.15
N SER A 678 19.08 -6.54 4.54
CA SER A 678 18.94 -5.15 5.03
C SER A 678 19.55 -4.87 6.42
N GLY A 679 20.31 -5.82 6.97
CA GLY A 679 21.13 -5.67 8.16
C GLY A 679 22.57 -6.19 7.97
N ALA A 680 22.99 -6.46 6.73
CA ALA A 680 24.24 -7.15 6.39
C ALA A 680 25.34 -6.19 5.89
N GLU A 681 25.66 -5.15 6.65
CA GLU A 681 26.93 -4.44 6.46
C GLU A 681 28.08 -5.22 7.11
N ASN A 682 28.97 -5.74 6.26
CA ASN A 682 30.20 -6.48 6.57
C ASN A 682 30.02 -7.92 7.10
N ILE A 683 30.48 -8.91 6.31
CA ILE A 683 31.56 -9.87 6.65
C ILE A 683 31.91 -10.67 5.37
N THR A 684 32.99 -10.28 4.68
CA THR A 684 34.16 -11.09 4.22
C THR A 684 34.94 -10.31 3.15
N GLY A 685 36.13 -9.81 3.52
CA GLY A 685 36.87 -8.77 2.78
C GLY A 685 37.57 -9.16 1.46
N GLY A 686 38.12 -8.15 0.77
CA GLY A 686 38.96 -8.33 -0.43
C GLY A 686 39.27 -7.06 -1.25
N ALA A 687 40.07 -6.14 -0.71
CA ALA A 687 40.87 -5.13 -1.43
C ALA A 687 40.24 -4.25 -2.57
N ALA A 688 39.91 -3.00 -2.20
CA ALA A 688 40.15 -1.74 -2.93
C ALA A 688 40.06 -1.65 -4.48
N GLU A 689 39.20 -0.73 -4.96
CA GLU A 689 39.69 0.61 -5.36
C GLU A 689 38.60 1.69 -5.16
N VAL A 690 38.94 2.97 -5.32
CA VAL A 690 38.15 4.12 -4.79
C VAL A 690 37.51 4.96 -5.90
N ILE A 691 36.21 5.24 -5.77
CA ILE A 691 35.53 6.41 -6.35
C ILE A 691 34.64 7.02 -5.26
N GLU A 692 34.79 8.32 -5.00
CA GLU A 692 34.16 8.99 -3.85
C GLU A 692 32.67 9.38 -4.09
N PRO A 693 31.75 9.05 -3.16
CA PRO A 693 30.53 9.80 -2.96
C PRO A 693 30.74 10.95 -1.95
N ALA A 694 29.96 12.03 -2.07
CA ALA A 694 30.01 13.14 -1.12
C ALA A 694 29.57 12.69 0.29
N GLY A 695 30.41 12.90 1.30
CA GLY A 695 30.13 12.49 2.68
C GLY A 695 29.49 13.60 3.55
N PRO A 696 29.47 13.42 4.87
CA PRO A 696 29.31 12.14 5.56
C PRO A 696 28.24 12.20 6.66
N HIS A 697 27.37 11.18 6.74
CA HIS A 697 26.69 10.89 8.00
C HIS A 697 27.68 10.24 8.96
N LYS A 698 27.73 10.69 10.22
CA LYS A 698 28.66 10.16 11.24
C LYS A 698 28.10 8.87 11.83
N GLU A 699 28.92 7.82 11.86
CA GLU A 699 28.58 6.59 12.58
C GLU A 699 28.58 6.79 14.10
N ILE A 700 27.78 5.98 14.80
CA ILE A 700 27.70 5.96 16.27
C ILE A 700 28.49 4.75 16.77
N ASN A 701 29.39 4.96 17.74
CA ASN A 701 30.21 3.90 18.29
C ASN A 701 29.37 2.87 19.07
N LYS A 702 29.23 1.66 18.49
CA LYS A 702 28.43 0.54 19.03
C LYS A 702 29.01 -0.07 20.32
N ASN A 703 30.25 0.29 20.70
CA ASN A 703 30.89 -0.10 21.96
C ASN A 703 30.71 0.96 23.08
N ALA A 704 30.00 2.07 22.83
CA ALA A 704 29.77 3.10 23.82
C ALA A 704 28.98 2.58 25.05
N SER A 705 29.39 3.00 26.23
CA SER A 705 28.75 2.70 27.51
C SER A 705 28.47 3.99 28.27
N ILE A 706 27.20 4.25 28.56
CA ILE A 706 26.71 5.54 29.06
C ILE A 706 26.32 5.40 30.53
N PRO A 707 26.83 6.25 31.46
CA PRO A 707 26.45 6.18 32.86
C PRO A 707 24.93 6.31 33.06
N ALA A 708 24.36 5.48 33.93
CA ALA A 708 22.91 5.41 34.16
C ALA A 708 22.29 6.79 34.53
N GLY A 709 22.99 7.57 35.37
CA GLY A 709 22.59 8.93 35.73
C GLY A 709 22.60 9.93 34.57
N THR A 710 23.40 9.71 33.52
CA THR A 710 23.41 10.54 32.32
C THR A 710 22.15 10.30 31.48
N VAL A 711 21.76 9.03 31.29
CA VAL A 711 20.50 8.66 30.62
C VAL A 711 19.29 9.28 31.35
N HIS A 712 19.27 9.17 32.68
CA HIS A 712 18.24 9.75 33.54
C HIS A 712 18.15 11.28 33.39
N ALA A 713 19.28 11.99 33.39
CA ALA A 713 19.32 13.44 33.22
C ALA A 713 18.87 13.90 31.82
N VAL A 714 19.21 13.14 30.77
CA VAL A 714 18.78 13.43 29.40
C VAL A 714 17.27 13.24 29.24
N MET A 715 16.70 12.15 29.77
CA MET A 715 15.23 11.93 29.73
C MET A 715 14.45 13.00 30.51
N GLN A 716 14.97 13.49 31.65
CA GLN A 716 14.39 14.65 32.34
C GLN A 716 14.48 15.93 31.48
N LYS A 717 15.65 16.23 30.91
CA LYS A 717 15.88 17.44 30.11
C LYS A 717 15.00 17.49 28.85
N LEU A 718 14.68 16.33 28.27
CA LEU A 718 13.82 16.19 27.10
C LEU A 718 12.32 16.17 27.45
N GLY A 719 11.94 16.34 28.72
CA GLY A 719 10.53 16.51 29.13
C GLY A 719 9.71 15.23 29.22
N TYR A 720 10.34 14.06 29.38
CA TYR A 720 9.61 12.80 29.61
C TYR A 720 8.71 12.90 30.87
N PRO A 721 7.46 12.42 30.86
CA PRO A 721 6.48 12.70 31.92
C PRO A 721 6.70 11.87 33.21
N ILE A 722 7.74 12.25 33.96
CA ILE A 722 8.27 11.54 35.13
C ILE A 722 7.50 11.83 36.44
N SER A 723 6.71 12.90 36.48
CA SER A 723 6.18 13.54 37.70
C SER A 723 5.27 12.68 38.58
N ASN A 724 4.70 11.59 38.06
CA ASN A 724 3.79 10.71 38.81
C ASN A 724 4.50 9.60 39.61
N TRP A 725 5.73 9.22 39.24
CA TRP A 725 6.39 8.01 39.76
C TRP A 725 7.27 8.29 40.99
N LYS A 726 6.64 8.50 42.15
CA LYS A 726 7.35 8.45 43.43
C LYS A 726 7.68 7.01 43.83
N SER A 727 8.96 6.69 43.94
CA SER A 727 9.45 5.43 44.50
C SER A 727 9.10 5.33 45.99
N THR A 728 7.88 4.90 46.32
CA THR A 728 7.47 4.39 47.63
C THR A 728 6.09 3.71 47.55
N ARG A 729 6.06 2.37 47.64
CA ARG A 729 4.86 1.51 47.83
C ARG A 729 3.84 1.42 46.67
N SER A 730 4.16 0.64 45.62
CA SER A 730 3.33 -0.53 45.26
C SER A 730 4.14 -1.52 44.41
N GLY A 731 3.71 -2.79 44.38
CA GLY A 731 4.48 -3.90 43.78
C GLY A 731 4.32 -4.09 42.27
N HIS A 732 4.03 -3.04 41.49
CA HIS A 732 4.06 -3.13 40.03
C HIS A 732 5.51 -3.00 39.53
N GLN A 733 6.06 -4.07 38.96
CA GLN A 733 7.19 -3.95 38.05
C GLN A 733 6.65 -3.52 36.68
N PRO A 734 7.24 -2.51 36.01
CA PRO A 734 6.86 -2.15 34.65
C PRO A 734 7.22 -3.30 33.68
N PRO A 735 6.55 -3.42 32.52
CA PRO A 735 6.86 -4.46 31.55
C PRO A 735 8.33 -4.43 31.12
N PRO A 736 9.01 -5.58 30.97
CA PRO A 736 10.32 -5.62 30.33
C PRO A 736 10.28 -4.94 28.96
N ARG A 737 11.31 -4.16 28.63
CA ARG A 737 11.42 -3.37 27.39
C ARG A 737 10.40 -2.21 27.22
N SER A 738 9.80 -1.73 28.31
CA SER A 738 9.10 -0.43 28.37
C SER A 738 10.07 0.72 28.70
N ALA A 739 9.72 1.96 28.35
CA ALA A 739 10.54 3.13 28.65
C ALA A 739 10.59 3.39 30.16
N GLU A 740 9.48 3.11 30.88
CA GLU A 740 9.44 3.13 32.34
C GLU A 740 10.43 2.13 32.98
N PHE A 741 10.57 0.92 32.41
CA PHE A 741 11.55 -0.07 32.86
C PHE A 741 12.99 0.44 32.75
N TYR A 742 13.38 1.01 31.61
CA TYR A 742 14.72 1.59 31.44
C TYR A 742 14.93 2.84 32.30
N PHE A 743 13.90 3.68 32.48
CA PHE A 743 14.00 4.84 33.38
C PHE A 743 14.18 4.42 34.86
N LEU A 744 13.50 3.35 35.30
CA LEU A 744 13.70 2.75 36.63
C LEU A 744 15.06 2.06 36.76
N LYS A 745 15.55 1.36 35.71
CA LYS A 745 16.93 0.85 35.64
C LYS A 745 17.96 2.00 35.80
N ALA A 746 17.73 3.14 35.15
CA ALA A 746 18.60 4.31 35.19
C ALA A 746 18.60 5.05 36.55
N SER A 747 17.45 5.16 37.19
CA SER A 747 17.26 5.93 38.45
C SER A 747 17.49 5.12 39.73
N SER A 748 17.37 3.80 39.69
CA SER A 748 17.62 2.92 40.83
C SER A 748 19.11 2.63 41.09
N GLY A 749 19.97 2.88 40.11
CA GLY A 749 21.39 2.52 40.18
C GLY A 749 21.65 1.00 40.17
N MET A 750 20.66 0.18 39.81
CA MET A 750 20.81 -1.29 39.71
C MET A 750 21.82 -1.69 38.63
N ASP A 751 21.99 -0.85 37.60
CA ASP A 751 23.06 -0.99 36.62
C ASP A 751 23.89 0.30 36.59
N LYS A 752 25.22 0.18 36.43
CA LYS A 752 26.13 1.34 36.51
C LYS A 752 26.16 2.13 35.20
N SER A 753 25.88 1.47 34.09
CA SER A 753 25.96 2.03 32.74
C SER A 753 25.08 1.23 31.78
N PHE A 754 24.57 1.90 30.76
CA PHE A 754 23.79 1.34 29.66
C PHE A 754 24.73 1.11 28.48
N ASN A 755 24.71 -0.09 27.88
CA ASN A 755 25.41 -0.35 26.63
C ASN A 755 24.55 0.08 25.41
N TYR A 756 25.12 0.05 24.21
CA TYR A 756 24.41 0.44 22.97
C TYR A 756 23.06 -0.29 22.77
N ALA A 757 22.95 -1.58 23.15
CA ALA A 757 21.68 -2.30 23.05
C ALA A 757 20.65 -1.82 24.09
N ASP A 758 21.03 -1.60 25.36
CA ASP A 758 20.12 -1.00 26.36
C ASP A 758 19.56 0.36 25.88
N ILE A 759 20.42 1.15 25.22
CA ILE A 759 20.09 2.48 24.72
C ILE A 759 19.14 2.41 23.52
N MET A 760 19.37 1.49 22.58
CA MET A 760 18.51 1.32 21.41
C MET A 760 17.15 0.72 21.81
N GLU A 761 17.11 -0.26 22.72
CA GLU A 761 15.83 -0.78 23.25
C GLU A 761 15.04 0.30 24.01
N LEU A 762 15.72 1.19 24.76
CA LEU A 762 15.12 2.38 25.36
C LEU A 762 14.54 3.33 24.30
N ILE A 763 15.29 3.65 23.26
CA ILE A 763 14.84 4.53 22.16
C ILE A 763 13.61 3.93 21.47
N GLU A 764 13.60 2.61 21.22
CA GLU A 764 12.44 1.90 20.65
C GLU A 764 11.26 1.84 21.60
N ALA A 765 11.48 1.74 22.92
CA ALA A 765 10.40 1.80 23.90
C ALA A 765 9.76 3.20 23.94
N VAL A 766 10.58 4.25 24.00
CA VAL A 766 10.15 5.66 23.96
C VAL A 766 9.41 5.98 22.65
N LYS A 767 9.82 5.40 21.51
CA LYS A 767 9.06 5.47 20.24
C LYS A 767 7.72 4.75 20.29
N ARG A 768 7.67 3.53 20.84
CA ARG A 768 6.42 2.74 20.99
C ARG A 768 5.43 3.39 21.95
N GLU A 769 5.91 4.15 22.93
CA GLU A 769 5.11 4.96 23.85
C GLU A 769 4.80 6.37 23.29
N HIS A 770 5.01 6.60 21.99
CA HIS A 770 4.72 7.83 21.22
C HIS A 770 5.53 9.09 21.58
N PHE A 771 6.54 9.01 22.46
CA PHE A 771 7.40 10.14 22.84
C PHE A 771 8.54 10.40 21.82
N ILE A 772 8.17 10.57 20.54
CA ILE A 772 9.10 10.64 19.40
C ILE A 772 10.16 11.75 19.56
N GLU A 773 9.80 12.90 20.14
CA GLU A 773 10.75 14.00 20.40
C GLU A 773 11.83 13.61 21.42
N VAL A 774 11.47 12.83 22.44
CA VAL A 774 12.41 12.31 23.45
C VAL A 774 13.31 11.25 22.83
N ALA A 775 12.76 10.37 21.99
CA ALA A 775 13.56 9.38 21.25
C ALA A 775 14.56 10.06 20.30
N ASN A 776 14.14 11.06 19.54
CA ASN A 776 15.01 11.81 18.63
C ASN A 776 16.03 12.68 19.39
N GLY A 777 15.66 13.21 20.55
CA GLY A 777 16.57 13.91 21.46
C GLY A 777 17.63 12.98 22.08
N LEU A 778 17.26 11.73 22.40
CA LEU A 778 18.20 10.68 22.82
C LEU A 778 19.17 10.32 21.69
N VAL A 779 18.68 10.07 20.47
CA VAL A 779 19.54 9.81 19.29
C VAL A 779 20.54 10.95 19.09
N ARG A 780 20.07 12.21 19.05
CA ARG A 780 20.95 13.40 18.95
C ARG A 780 21.93 13.53 20.11
N PHE A 781 21.57 13.09 21.32
CA PHE A 781 22.50 13.07 22.43
C PHE A 781 23.66 12.07 22.20
N LEU A 782 23.39 10.88 21.64
CA LEU A 782 24.43 9.92 21.25
C LEU A 782 25.35 10.50 20.18
N GLU A 783 24.77 11.01 19.09
CA GLU A 783 25.48 11.60 17.94
C GLU A 783 26.42 12.75 18.33
N ASN A 784 26.12 13.49 19.41
CA ASN A 784 26.92 14.63 19.86
C ASN A 784 27.91 14.32 21.00
N ASN A 785 27.78 13.18 21.70
CA ASN A 785 28.58 12.89 22.91
C ASN A 785 29.37 11.56 22.84
N TYR A 786 29.01 10.67 21.92
CA TYR A 786 29.60 9.33 21.78
C TYR A 786 30.00 8.99 20.33
N SER A 787 30.24 10.02 19.52
CA SER A 787 30.79 9.92 18.16
C SER A 787 32.32 9.93 18.17
N ALA A 788 32.94 8.77 18.39
CA ALA A 788 34.36 8.50 18.18
C ALA A 788 34.57 7.00 17.97
#